data_AF-A0A6N2MUH3-F1
#
_entry.id   AF-A0A6N2MUH3-F1
#
_cell.length_a   1.000
_cell.length_b   1.000
_cell.length_c   1.000
_cell.angle_alpha   90.00
_cell.angle_beta   90.00
_cell.angle_gamma   90.00
#
_symmetry.space_group_name_H-M   'P 1'
#
loop_
_entity.id
_entity.type
_entity.pdbx_description
1 polymer ?
#
loop_
_entity_poly.entity_id
_entity_poly.type
_entity_poly.pdbx_seq_one_letter_code
_entity_poly.pdbx_strand_id
1 'polypeptide(L)'
;IENEYGNVMGPYGEAGKSYVKWCAQMAVAQNTGVPWIMCQQSDAPSTVINTCNGFYCDAFTPNNPKNPKIWTENWTGWFKKWGQKDPHRTAEDLAFSVARFFPAQWSVAELLHGNLNQPKWGHLKKLHAALKLGEKILTNSTVKTANYSDGWVELTTFTSNINGERLCFLSNTKMDDVNVDLQQDGNYSVPAWSVSILQDCNQEIYNTAKVNVQTSLIVKKLQENDTPQKLSWEWAPEPTKAALLGRGGFKATQLLEQKAATNDQSDYLWYMTRVVNNGTSMKNVTLRVKYSGQFLHAFVNGKEIGSQHDYSFTFEKPALLKPGRNIISLLSATVGLQNYGEFFDEGTEGIAGGADRQRNTTDLSSNEWSYKVGLIGEGRRFYNPHSGHAKWVSGNLPVGSAMTWYKMWSDLIQKAKEGGLDTIETYIFWNAHEPRRREIVNMAKEAKLFASQGGPIILAQIENEYGNVMGPYGEAGKSYVKLVRTNGCSPKLQGCLGSCASRAMLHQPWTAEDLAFSVARFFQHNGVLQNYYMYHGGTNFGRTSGGPFITTSYDYDAPLDEYGNLNQPKWGHLKKLHAALKLGEKILTNSTVKTANYSDGWVELTTFTSNINGERLCFLSNTKMDDVNVDLQQDGNYSVPAWSVSILQDCNQEIYNTAKVNVQTSLIVKKLQENDTPQKLSWEWAPEPTKAALLGRG
;
A
#
# COMPACT_ATOMS: atom_id res chain seq x y z
N ILE A 1 1.48 -18.46 15.98
CA ILE A 1 2.70 -19.23 15.62
C ILE A 1 2.31 -20.13 14.46
N GLU A 2 3.14 -20.26 13.42
CA GLU A 2 2.68 -20.81 12.12
C GLU A 2 1.50 -20.01 11.51
N ASN A 3 1.13 -20.35 10.28
CA ASN A 3 0.05 -19.81 9.49
C ASN A 3 -0.58 -20.90 8.60
N GLU A 4 -1.83 -21.26 8.87
CA GLU A 4 -2.64 -22.19 8.09
C GLU A 4 -2.05 -23.60 7.87
N TYR A 5 -1.11 -24.04 8.72
CA TYR A 5 -0.44 -25.34 8.55
C TYR A 5 -1.40 -26.53 8.53
N GLY A 6 -2.52 -26.47 9.26
CA GLY A 6 -3.52 -27.54 9.25
C GLY A 6 -4.10 -27.82 7.86
N ASN A 7 -4.09 -26.86 6.94
CA ASN A 7 -4.50 -27.05 5.55
C ASN A 7 -3.52 -27.92 4.75
N VAL A 8 -2.23 -27.91 5.10
CA VAL A 8 -1.14 -28.58 4.37
C VAL A 8 -0.49 -29.70 5.17
N MET A 9 -0.92 -29.95 6.40
CA MET A 9 -0.31 -30.93 7.31
C MET A 9 -0.45 -32.38 6.83
N GLY A 10 -1.53 -32.72 6.13
CA GLY A 10 -1.89 -34.09 5.75
C GLY A 10 -0.75 -34.88 5.07
N PRO A 11 -0.16 -34.37 3.98
CA PRO A 11 0.96 -35.01 3.28
C PRO A 11 2.22 -35.27 4.14
N TYR A 12 2.42 -34.54 5.25
CA TYR A 12 3.55 -34.75 6.17
C TYR A 12 3.29 -35.85 7.22
N GLY A 13 2.08 -36.39 7.30
CA GLY A 13 1.73 -37.49 8.22
C GLY A 13 2.06 -37.20 9.69
N GLU A 14 2.67 -38.17 10.38
CA GLU A 14 3.03 -38.04 11.81
C GLU A 14 4.12 -37.00 12.07
N ALA A 15 4.98 -36.72 11.08
CA ALA A 15 5.97 -35.66 11.20
C ALA A 15 5.29 -34.28 11.30
N GLY A 16 4.23 -34.05 10.50
CA GLY A 16 3.45 -32.81 10.57
C GLY A 16 2.76 -32.61 11.92
N LYS A 17 2.13 -33.66 12.47
CA LYS A 17 1.54 -33.61 13.82
C LYS A 17 2.58 -33.33 14.91
N SER A 18 3.76 -33.95 14.79
CA SER A 18 4.87 -33.75 15.74
C SER A 18 5.41 -32.32 15.66
N TYR A 19 5.52 -31.77 14.44
CA TYR A 19 5.91 -30.39 14.19
C TYR A 19 4.94 -29.38 14.80
N VAL A 20 3.62 -29.54 14.62
CA VAL A 20 2.61 -28.65 15.23
C VAL A 20 2.73 -28.62 16.75
N LYS A 21 2.90 -29.79 17.38
CA LYS A 21 3.10 -29.88 18.84
C LYS A 21 4.39 -29.18 19.28
N TRP A 22 5.48 -29.40 18.56
CA TRP A 22 6.75 -28.73 18.83
C TRP A 22 6.65 -27.21 18.67
N CYS A 23 6.02 -26.73 17.59
CA CYS A 23 5.81 -25.30 17.33
C CYS A 23 5.03 -24.63 18.47
N ALA A 24 3.94 -25.25 18.91
CA ALA A 24 3.14 -24.75 20.03
C ALA A 24 3.94 -24.71 21.34
N GLN A 25 4.67 -25.78 21.67
CA GLN A 25 5.50 -25.84 22.88
C GLN A 25 6.62 -24.81 22.85
N MET A 26 7.31 -24.68 21.72
CA MET A 26 8.38 -23.71 21.51
C MET A 26 7.87 -22.27 21.69
N ALA A 27 6.71 -21.94 21.10
CA ALA A 27 6.10 -20.63 21.21
C ALA A 27 5.69 -20.30 22.65
N VAL A 28 5.00 -21.23 23.33
CA VAL A 28 4.59 -21.06 24.74
C VAL A 28 5.82 -20.90 25.65
N ALA A 29 6.91 -21.62 25.40
CA ALA A 29 8.15 -21.52 26.16
C ALA A 29 8.83 -20.14 26.09
N GLN A 30 8.48 -19.29 25.10
CA GLN A 30 8.99 -17.92 25.02
C GLN A 30 8.43 -17.01 26.13
N ASN A 31 7.38 -17.44 26.85
CA ASN A 31 6.79 -16.74 27.99
C ASN A 31 6.50 -15.25 27.72
N THR A 32 5.82 -14.98 26.60
CA THR A 32 5.53 -13.63 26.10
C THR A 32 4.57 -12.82 26.98
N GLY A 33 3.88 -13.48 27.93
CA GLY A 33 2.86 -12.85 28.79
C GLY A 33 1.50 -12.63 28.11
N VAL A 34 1.32 -13.09 26.87
CA VAL A 34 0.05 -13.01 26.11
C VAL A 34 -0.29 -14.35 25.44
N PRO A 35 -1.58 -14.62 25.14
CA PRO A 35 -1.98 -15.88 24.50
C PRO A 35 -1.39 -16.07 23.10
N TRP A 36 -1.15 -17.34 22.73
CA TRP A 36 -0.77 -17.73 21.37
C TRP A 36 -1.98 -18.20 20.58
N ILE A 37 -1.97 -17.92 19.27
CA ILE A 37 -2.99 -18.37 18.32
C ILE A 37 -2.37 -19.17 17.15
N MET A 38 -3.18 -20.04 16.56
CA MET A 38 -2.90 -20.80 15.32
C MET A 38 -4.12 -20.80 14.40
N CYS A 39 -4.02 -20.21 13.22
CA CYS A 39 -5.10 -20.18 12.24
C CYS A 39 -5.21 -21.49 11.44
N GLN A 40 -6.43 -21.90 11.12
CA GLN A 40 -6.77 -23.15 10.41
C GLN A 40 -6.10 -24.41 11.00
N GLN A 41 -5.99 -24.47 12.32
CA GLN A 41 -5.37 -25.61 13.03
C GLN A 41 -6.37 -26.28 13.98
N SER A 42 -7.15 -27.24 13.48
CA SER A 42 -8.22 -27.89 14.27
C SER A 42 -7.70 -28.68 15.48
N ASP A 43 -6.48 -29.22 15.41
CA ASP A 43 -5.83 -29.98 16.48
C ASP A 43 -4.79 -29.17 17.27
N ALA A 44 -4.90 -27.84 17.28
CA ALA A 44 -4.03 -26.98 18.08
C ALA A 44 -4.02 -27.42 19.57
N PRO A 45 -2.85 -27.52 20.22
CA PRO A 45 -2.76 -27.88 21.64
C PRO A 45 -3.54 -26.91 22.54
N SER A 46 -4.04 -27.39 23.69
CA SER A 46 -4.90 -26.60 24.59
C SER A 46 -4.27 -25.31 25.13
N THR A 47 -2.95 -25.17 25.06
CA THR A 47 -2.19 -23.97 25.42
C THR A 47 -2.18 -22.89 24.32
N VAL A 48 -2.77 -23.17 23.16
CA VAL A 48 -2.83 -22.30 21.98
C VAL A 48 -4.28 -22.26 21.48
N ILE A 49 -4.75 -21.08 21.10
CA ILE A 49 -6.13 -20.89 20.62
C ILE A 49 -6.16 -21.12 19.11
N ASN A 50 -7.00 -22.04 18.62
CA ASN A 50 -7.22 -22.19 17.20
C ASN A 50 -8.18 -21.12 16.66
N THR A 51 -7.92 -20.64 15.45
CA THR A 51 -8.69 -19.55 14.84
C THR A 51 -9.12 -19.89 13.41
N CYS A 52 -10.04 -19.10 12.85
CA CYS A 52 -10.58 -19.29 11.51
C CYS A 52 -10.09 -18.22 10.54
N ASN A 53 -9.95 -18.60 9.27
CA ASN A 53 -9.70 -17.72 8.13
C ASN A 53 -10.76 -17.99 7.04
N GLY A 54 -11.09 -16.98 6.24
CA GLY A 54 -12.00 -17.19 5.11
C GLY A 54 -12.82 -15.96 4.75
N PHE A 55 -13.76 -16.14 3.82
CA PHE A 55 -14.81 -15.16 3.56
C PHE A 55 -15.88 -15.16 4.67
N TYR A 56 -16.09 -16.31 5.31
CA TYR A 56 -17.11 -16.55 6.32
C TYR A 56 -16.55 -17.48 7.40
N CYS A 57 -16.70 -17.11 8.67
CA CYS A 57 -16.28 -17.89 9.84
C CYS A 57 -17.38 -17.99 10.91
N ASP A 58 -18.62 -17.65 10.57
CA ASP A 58 -19.76 -17.69 11.50
C ASP A 58 -20.10 -19.11 11.97
N ALA A 59 -19.82 -20.15 11.17
CA ALA A 59 -19.98 -21.55 11.58
C ALA A 59 -18.79 -22.13 12.37
N PHE A 60 -17.66 -21.42 12.48
CA PHE A 60 -16.47 -21.93 13.16
C PHE A 60 -16.70 -22.09 14.67
N THR A 61 -16.17 -23.17 15.24
CA THR A 61 -16.16 -23.41 16.69
C THR A 61 -14.72 -23.73 17.11
N PRO A 62 -14.18 -23.08 18.16
CA PRO A 62 -12.84 -23.41 18.66
C PRO A 62 -12.80 -24.85 19.17
N ASN A 63 -11.64 -25.48 19.08
CA ASN A 63 -11.45 -26.88 19.48
C ASN A 63 -11.54 -27.10 21.01
N ASN A 64 -11.51 -26.01 21.77
CA ASN A 64 -11.76 -25.98 23.20
C ASN A 64 -12.89 -24.97 23.47
N PRO A 65 -14.02 -25.39 24.08
CA PRO A 65 -15.16 -24.50 24.34
C PRO A 65 -14.86 -23.38 25.36
N LYS A 66 -13.73 -23.44 26.06
CA LYS A 66 -13.26 -22.34 26.94
C LYS A 66 -12.49 -21.26 26.18
N ASN A 67 -12.09 -21.52 24.95
CA ASN A 67 -11.38 -20.55 24.13
C ASN A 67 -12.38 -19.59 23.46
N PRO A 68 -11.99 -18.32 23.25
CA PRO A 68 -12.78 -17.40 22.44
C PRO A 68 -12.81 -17.85 20.98
N LYS A 69 -13.86 -17.47 20.27
CA LYS A 69 -13.99 -17.65 18.83
C LYS A 69 -13.26 -16.51 18.12
N ILE A 70 -12.20 -16.79 17.37
CA ILE A 70 -11.39 -15.73 16.74
C ILE A 70 -11.34 -15.94 15.22
N TRP A 71 -11.57 -14.87 14.47
CA TRP A 71 -11.43 -14.80 13.03
C TRP A 71 -10.21 -13.97 12.68
N THR A 72 -9.10 -14.65 12.38
CA THR A 72 -7.80 -14.02 12.14
C THR A 72 -7.71 -13.38 10.76
N GLU A 73 -8.33 -13.97 9.73
CA GLU A 73 -8.32 -13.41 8.38
C GLU A 73 -9.72 -13.34 7.77
N ASN A 74 -10.36 -12.19 7.91
CA ASN A 74 -11.56 -11.86 7.13
C ASN A 74 -11.16 -11.34 5.75
N TRP A 75 -11.24 -12.19 4.74
CA TRP A 75 -10.77 -11.85 3.39
C TRP A 75 -11.58 -10.71 2.78
N THR A 76 -11.04 -9.49 2.81
CA THR A 76 -11.72 -8.27 2.33
C THR A 76 -11.81 -8.17 0.80
N GLY A 77 -11.23 -9.13 0.09
CA GLY A 77 -11.06 -9.23 -1.34
C GLY A 77 -10.15 -10.43 -1.64
N TRP A 78 -9.41 -10.38 -2.75
CA TRP A 78 -8.40 -11.38 -3.07
C TRP A 78 -7.15 -10.71 -3.64
N PHE A 79 -6.01 -11.41 -3.61
CA PHE A 79 -4.80 -10.89 -4.25
C PHE A 79 -4.93 -10.94 -5.78
N LYS A 80 -4.39 -9.92 -6.45
CA LYS A 80 -4.37 -9.86 -7.92
C LYS A 80 -3.21 -10.69 -8.46
N LYS A 81 -3.52 -11.67 -9.31
CA LYS A 81 -2.50 -12.37 -10.10
C LYS A 81 -2.26 -11.65 -11.43
N TRP A 82 -1.06 -11.76 -11.95
CA TRP A 82 -0.70 -11.29 -13.28
C TRP A 82 -1.64 -11.88 -14.34
N GLY A 83 -2.15 -11.02 -15.24
CA GLY A 83 -3.05 -11.41 -16.32
C GLY A 83 -4.51 -11.71 -15.91
N GLN A 84 -4.85 -11.61 -14.61
CA GLN A 84 -6.21 -11.84 -14.13
C GLN A 84 -6.99 -10.54 -13.91
N LYS A 85 -8.33 -10.65 -13.86
CA LYS A 85 -9.22 -9.54 -13.50
C LYS A 85 -9.01 -9.11 -12.05
N ASP A 86 -9.31 -7.85 -11.76
CA ASP A 86 -9.27 -7.34 -10.39
C ASP A 86 -10.36 -8.01 -9.54
N PRO A 87 -10.00 -8.78 -8.51
CA PRO A 87 -10.98 -9.43 -7.65
C PRO A 87 -11.65 -8.40 -6.75
N HIS A 88 -12.97 -8.47 -6.62
CA HIS A 88 -13.74 -7.57 -5.78
C HIS A 88 -14.67 -8.33 -4.85
N ARG A 89 -14.73 -7.88 -3.59
CA ARG A 89 -15.72 -8.27 -2.58
C ARG A 89 -16.46 -7.02 -2.16
N THR A 90 -17.79 -7.04 -2.12
CA THR A 90 -18.61 -5.85 -1.84
C THR A 90 -18.51 -5.43 -0.36
N ALA A 91 -18.96 -4.22 -0.05
CA ALA A 91 -18.97 -3.71 1.32
C ALA A 91 -20.04 -4.43 2.17
N GLU A 92 -21.16 -4.71 1.53
CA GLU A 92 -22.37 -5.34 2.05
C GLU A 92 -22.10 -6.77 2.48
N ASP A 93 -21.49 -7.57 1.59
CA ASP A 93 -21.12 -8.96 1.86
C ASP A 93 -20.08 -9.06 2.99
N LEU A 94 -19.10 -8.15 3.00
CA LEU A 94 -18.10 -8.08 4.05
C LEU A 94 -18.74 -7.71 5.40
N ALA A 95 -19.61 -6.70 5.43
CA ALA A 95 -20.34 -6.31 6.65
C ALA A 95 -21.28 -7.42 7.13
N PHE A 96 -21.96 -8.10 6.20
CA PHE A 96 -22.82 -9.25 6.47
C PHE A 96 -22.05 -10.38 7.15
N SER A 97 -20.90 -10.77 6.59
CA SER A 97 -20.06 -11.82 7.15
C SER A 97 -19.57 -11.50 8.57
N VAL A 98 -19.22 -10.24 8.85
CA VAL A 98 -18.84 -9.79 10.19
C VAL A 98 -20.03 -9.80 11.15
N ALA A 99 -21.18 -9.25 10.73
CA ALA A 99 -22.37 -9.18 11.56
C ALA A 99 -22.96 -10.56 11.89
N ARG A 100 -22.71 -11.58 11.07
CA ARG A 100 -23.03 -12.98 11.37
C ARG A 100 -22.04 -13.68 12.29
N PHE A 101 -20.81 -13.18 12.41
CA PHE A 101 -19.78 -13.77 13.27
C PHE A 101 -19.98 -13.43 14.76
N PHE A 102 -20.26 -12.16 15.09
CA PHE A 102 -20.42 -11.69 16.48
C PHE A 102 -21.55 -12.33 17.29
N PRO A 103 -22.71 -12.70 16.70
CA PRO A 103 -23.76 -13.46 17.37
C PRO A 103 -23.30 -14.79 18.02
N ALA A 104 -22.13 -15.31 17.63
CA ALA A 104 -21.68 -16.67 17.95
C ALA A 104 -20.67 -16.79 19.13
N GLN A 105 -20.77 -15.93 20.15
CA GLN A 105 -19.89 -15.82 21.34
C GLN A 105 -18.50 -15.18 21.09
N TRP A 106 -17.92 -14.60 22.16
CA TRP A 106 -16.59 -13.95 22.29
C TRP A 106 -15.75 -13.90 21.01
N SER A 107 -15.87 -12.79 20.27
CA SER A 107 -15.42 -12.65 18.88
C SER A 107 -14.41 -11.51 18.69
N VAL A 108 -13.30 -11.78 17.99
CA VAL A 108 -12.28 -10.79 17.56
C VAL A 108 -12.01 -10.97 16.06
N ALA A 109 -11.93 -9.86 15.31
CA ALA A 109 -11.60 -9.83 13.88
C ALA A 109 -10.50 -8.80 13.59
N GLU A 110 -9.51 -9.17 12.76
CA GLU A 110 -8.40 -8.30 12.37
C GLU A 110 -8.58 -7.79 10.92
N LEU A 111 -8.24 -6.53 10.68
CA LEU A 111 -8.31 -5.88 9.37
C LEU A 111 -6.99 -5.14 9.09
N LEU A 112 -6.33 -5.49 7.98
CA LEU A 112 -5.14 -4.80 7.50
C LEU A 112 -5.55 -3.59 6.63
N HIS A 113 -4.97 -2.41 6.89
CA HIS A 113 -5.39 -1.14 6.30
C HIS A 113 -4.36 -0.50 5.33
N GLY A 114 -4.89 0.06 4.23
CA GLY A 114 -4.31 1.08 3.36
C GLY A 114 -5.44 1.70 2.50
N ASN A 115 -5.47 3.04 2.35
CA ASN A 115 -6.47 3.92 1.69
C ASN A 115 -7.98 3.70 2.04
N LEU A 116 -8.76 4.79 2.12
CA LEU A 116 -10.22 4.70 2.38
C LEU A 116 -10.99 4.30 1.11
N ASN A 117 -11.19 3.01 0.90
CA ASN A 117 -12.02 2.50 -0.20
C ASN A 117 -13.52 2.65 0.15
N GLN A 118 -14.18 3.68 -0.39
CA GLN A 118 -15.62 3.89 -0.20
C GLN A 118 -16.46 3.15 -1.26
N PRO A 119 -17.60 2.55 -0.89
CA PRO A 119 -18.29 2.70 0.40
C PRO A 119 -17.80 1.75 1.50
N LYS A 120 -16.91 0.79 1.19
CA LYS A 120 -16.48 -0.28 2.10
C LYS A 120 -15.98 0.24 3.45
N TRP A 121 -15.07 1.20 3.48
CA TRP A 121 -14.56 1.73 4.73
C TRP A 121 -15.64 2.43 5.56
N GLY A 122 -16.43 3.31 4.95
CA GLY A 122 -17.46 4.05 5.69
C GLY A 122 -18.56 3.14 6.20
N HIS A 123 -18.91 2.11 5.42
CA HIS A 123 -19.88 1.10 5.81
C HIS A 123 -19.37 0.27 6.99
N LEU A 124 -18.14 -0.23 6.93
CA LEU A 124 -17.52 -0.95 8.05
C LEU A 124 -17.30 -0.08 9.29
N LYS A 125 -16.98 1.21 9.12
CA LYS A 125 -16.89 2.16 10.24
C LYS A 125 -18.23 2.29 10.98
N LYS A 126 -19.35 2.35 10.24
CA LYS A 126 -20.70 2.38 10.84
C LYS A 126 -21.04 1.05 11.54
N LEU A 127 -20.66 -0.09 10.95
CA LEU A 127 -20.77 -1.39 11.62
C LEU A 127 -19.99 -1.41 12.94
N HIS A 128 -18.73 -0.97 12.93
CA HIS A 128 -17.90 -0.93 14.14
C HIS A 128 -18.48 0.00 15.20
N ALA A 129 -19.04 1.14 14.80
CA ALA A 129 -19.75 2.03 15.73
C ALA A 129 -20.95 1.31 16.38
N ALA A 130 -21.79 0.63 15.59
CA ALA A 130 -22.93 -0.13 16.10
C ALA A 130 -22.50 -1.24 17.07
N LEU A 131 -21.44 -1.99 16.74
CA LEU A 131 -20.88 -3.01 17.63
C LEU A 131 -20.28 -2.42 18.91
N LYS A 132 -19.65 -1.24 18.82
CA LYS A 132 -19.03 -0.56 19.97
C LYS A 132 -20.08 -0.05 20.96
N LEU A 133 -21.24 0.43 20.49
CA LEU A 133 -22.37 0.76 21.37
C LEU A 133 -22.80 -0.46 22.21
N GLY A 134 -22.77 -1.66 21.61
CA GLY A 134 -23.18 -2.91 22.23
C GLY A 134 -22.10 -3.66 23.03
N GLU A 135 -20.86 -3.16 23.09
CA GLU A 135 -19.69 -3.92 23.58
C GLU A 135 -19.88 -4.48 25.01
N LYS A 136 -20.44 -3.68 25.91
CA LYS A 136 -20.69 -4.10 27.30
C LYS A 136 -21.74 -5.21 27.39
N ILE A 137 -22.73 -5.19 26.50
CA ILE A 137 -23.78 -6.21 26.42
C ILE A 137 -23.19 -7.49 25.83
N LEU A 138 -22.42 -7.38 24.76
CA LEU A 138 -21.78 -8.52 24.07
C LEU A 138 -20.77 -9.28 24.94
N THR A 139 -20.13 -8.62 25.90
CA THR A 139 -19.12 -9.22 26.78
C THR A 139 -19.68 -9.82 28.08
N ASN A 140 -20.90 -9.46 28.48
CA ASN A 140 -21.54 -9.98 29.69
C ASN A 140 -23.07 -10.07 29.56
N SER A 141 -23.56 -11.09 28.88
CA SER A 141 -24.99 -11.29 28.63
C SER A 141 -25.42 -12.75 28.64
N THR A 142 -26.73 -12.95 28.71
CA THR A 142 -27.39 -14.18 28.29
C THR A 142 -27.81 -14.07 26.83
N VAL A 143 -27.62 -15.13 26.06
CA VAL A 143 -27.93 -15.17 24.62
C VAL A 143 -29.12 -16.09 24.37
N LYS A 144 -30.08 -15.63 23.56
CA LYS A 144 -31.22 -16.43 23.08
C LYS A 144 -31.33 -16.29 21.57
N THR A 145 -31.69 -17.38 20.88
CA THR A 145 -31.97 -17.37 19.44
C THR A 145 -33.42 -17.74 19.17
N ALA A 146 -34.00 -17.12 18.16
CA ALA A 146 -35.34 -17.41 17.66
C ALA A 146 -35.36 -17.42 16.13
N ASN A 147 -36.10 -18.35 15.55
CA ASN A 147 -36.19 -18.53 14.10
C ASN A 147 -37.53 -18.05 13.56
N TYR A 148 -37.47 -17.36 12.42
CA TYR A 148 -38.60 -16.84 11.67
C TYR A 148 -38.51 -17.29 10.21
N SER A 149 -39.63 -17.23 9.50
CA SER A 149 -39.71 -17.48 8.05
C SER A 149 -39.04 -18.79 7.62
N ASP A 150 -39.43 -19.90 8.25
CA ASP A 150 -38.92 -21.27 8.01
C ASP A 150 -37.42 -21.46 8.28
N GLY A 151 -36.86 -20.71 9.24
CA GLY A 151 -35.46 -20.85 9.67
C GLY A 151 -34.47 -20.04 8.84
N TRP A 152 -34.95 -19.24 7.88
CA TRP A 152 -34.11 -18.38 7.05
C TRP A 152 -33.80 -17.03 7.68
N VAL A 153 -34.64 -16.60 8.63
CA VAL A 153 -34.40 -15.40 9.43
C VAL A 153 -34.17 -15.79 10.88
N GLU A 154 -33.04 -15.42 11.44
CA GLU A 154 -32.66 -15.71 12.82
C GLU A 154 -32.54 -14.40 13.60
N LEU A 155 -33.20 -14.33 14.75
CA LEU A 155 -33.00 -13.28 15.75
C LEU A 155 -32.10 -13.82 16.85
N THR A 156 -30.92 -13.22 17.02
CA THR A 156 -30.08 -13.44 18.20
C THR A 156 -30.22 -12.26 19.16
N THR A 157 -30.70 -12.53 20.37
CA THR A 157 -30.87 -11.54 21.44
C THR A 157 -29.80 -11.72 22.50
N PHE A 158 -29.02 -10.67 22.75
CA PHE A 158 -28.13 -10.54 23.90
C PHE A 158 -28.83 -9.71 24.97
N THR A 159 -28.93 -10.22 26.19
CA THR A 159 -29.49 -9.48 27.34
C THR A 159 -28.42 -9.30 28.40
N SER A 160 -28.06 -8.05 28.68
CA SER A 160 -27.03 -7.66 29.64
C SER A 160 -27.34 -8.22 31.03
N ASN A 161 -26.38 -8.92 31.62
CA ASN A 161 -26.50 -9.43 32.99
C ASN A 161 -26.38 -8.33 34.06
N ILE A 162 -26.05 -7.10 33.65
CA ILE A 162 -25.82 -5.96 34.55
C ILE A 162 -27.09 -5.13 34.71
N ASN A 163 -27.73 -4.74 33.61
CA ASN A 163 -28.83 -3.77 33.59
C ASN A 163 -30.04 -4.24 32.74
N GLY A 164 -29.99 -5.43 32.14
CA GLY A 164 -31.09 -5.95 31.33
C GLY A 164 -31.25 -5.32 29.94
N GLU A 165 -30.39 -4.37 29.55
CA GLU A 165 -30.37 -3.81 28.20
C GLU A 165 -30.17 -4.91 27.16
N ARG A 166 -30.77 -4.72 25.97
CA ARG A 166 -30.74 -5.74 24.92
C ARG A 166 -30.01 -5.26 23.67
N LEU A 167 -29.33 -6.17 23.01
CA LEU A 167 -28.79 -5.96 21.66
C LEU A 167 -29.22 -7.15 20.80
N CYS A 168 -29.86 -6.86 19.67
CA CYS A 168 -30.40 -7.87 18.80
C CYS A 168 -29.74 -7.86 17.42
N PHE A 169 -29.47 -9.04 16.87
CA PHE A 169 -29.03 -9.24 15.49
C PHE A 169 -30.13 -10.01 14.76
N LEU A 170 -30.76 -9.37 13.78
CA LEU A 170 -31.80 -9.97 12.95
C LEU A 170 -31.22 -10.29 11.58
N SER A 171 -30.86 -11.56 11.35
CA SER A 171 -30.12 -12.03 10.19
C SER A 171 -31.04 -12.69 9.18
N ASN A 172 -31.14 -12.13 7.97
CA ASN A 172 -31.85 -12.71 6.83
C ASN A 172 -30.86 -13.37 5.86
N THR A 173 -31.01 -14.68 5.66
CA THR A 173 -30.18 -15.47 4.75
C THR A 173 -30.88 -15.84 3.44
N LYS A 174 -32.10 -15.33 3.21
CA LYS A 174 -32.75 -15.39 1.89
C LYS A 174 -32.15 -14.39 0.93
N MET A 175 -32.35 -14.68 -0.36
CA MET A 175 -32.06 -13.77 -1.46
C MET A 175 -33.16 -12.72 -1.70
N ASP A 176 -34.23 -12.77 -0.89
CA ASP A 176 -35.36 -11.83 -0.93
C ASP A 176 -35.48 -11.08 0.41
N ASP A 177 -36.05 -9.89 0.37
CA ASP A 177 -36.41 -9.11 1.54
C ASP A 177 -37.51 -9.82 2.36
N VAL A 178 -37.41 -9.78 3.68
CA VAL A 178 -38.36 -10.45 4.57
C VAL A 178 -38.87 -9.48 5.62
N ASN A 179 -40.20 -9.41 5.79
CA ASN A 179 -40.83 -8.69 6.88
C ASN A 179 -41.01 -9.63 8.08
N VAL A 180 -40.51 -9.22 9.24
CA VAL A 180 -40.57 -9.97 10.49
C VAL A 180 -41.30 -9.15 11.55
N ASP A 181 -42.27 -9.76 12.22
CA ASP A 181 -42.99 -9.20 13.36
C ASP A 181 -42.35 -9.71 14.66
N LEU A 182 -41.65 -8.82 15.37
CA LEU A 182 -41.05 -9.08 16.68
C LEU A 182 -42.01 -8.76 17.84
N GLN A 183 -43.30 -8.70 17.56
CA GLN A 183 -44.39 -8.41 18.49
C GLN A 183 -44.19 -7.05 19.17
N GLN A 184 -43.86 -7.05 20.46
CA GLN A 184 -43.72 -5.85 21.29
C GLN A 184 -42.52 -5.00 20.86
N ASP A 185 -41.56 -5.60 20.16
CA ASP A 185 -40.34 -4.97 19.69
C ASP A 185 -40.46 -4.37 18.27
N GLY A 186 -41.63 -4.54 17.63
CA GLY A 186 -41.99 -3.91 16.36
C GLY A 186 -41.82 -4.80 15.11
N ASN A 187 -42.16 -4.21 13.95
CA ASN A 187 -42.07 -4.87 12.64
C ASN A 187 -40.86 -4.37 11.86
N TYR A 188 -40.05 -5.30 11.34
CA TYR A 188 -38.83 -4.98 10.60
C TYR A 188 -38.87 -5.56 9.19
N SER A 189 -38.51 -4.73 8.21
CA SER A 189 -38.17 -5.19 6.87
C SER A 189 -36.66 -5.42 6.81
N VAL A 190 -36.26 -6.68 6.68
CA VAL A 190 -34.87 -7.13 6.67
C VAL A 190 -34.49 -7.43 5.23
N PRO A 191 -33.62 -6.62 4.60
CA PRO A 191 -33.21 -6.85 3.22
C PRO A 191 -32.61 -8.24 2.99
N ALA A 192 -32.68 -8.70 1.75
CA ALA A 192 -31.99 -9.91 1.29
C ALA A 192 -30.53 -9.94 1.73
N TRP A 193 -30.06 -11.10 2.18
CA TRP A 193 -28.67 -11.35 2.57
C TRP A 193 -28.08 -10.26 3.49
N SER A 194 -28.82 -9.90 4.54
CA SER A 194 -28.46 -8.80 5.43
C SER A 194 -28.66 -9.12 6.92
N VAL A 195 -27.97 -8.38 7.78
CA VAL A 195 -28.19 -8.39 9.23
C VAL A 195 -28.55 -6.98 9.68
N SER A 196 -29.67 -6.84 10.37
CA SER A 196 -30.04 -5.62 11.11
C SER A 196 -29.56 -5.73 12.56
N ILE A 197 -28.82 -4.73 13.03
CA ILE A 197 -28.41 -4.58 14.43
C ILE A 197 -29.39 -3.62 15.10
N LEU A 198 -30.06 -4.11 16.13
CA LEU A 198 -31.12 -3.41 16.84
C LEU A 198 -30.68 -3.11 18.28
N GLN A 199 -30.63 -1.83 18.64
CA GLN A 199 -30.51 -1.39 20.03
C GLN A 199 -31.83 -1.62 20.76
N ASP A 200 -31.77 -2.17 21.98
CA ASP A 200 -32.90 -2.59 22.80
C ASP A 200 -33.91 -3.50 22.10
N CYS A 201 -33.47 -4.13 21.00
CA CYS A 201 -34.27 -4.92 20.06
C CYS A 201 -35.41 -4.16 19.37
N ASN A 202 -35.52 -2.84 19.56
CA ASN A 202 -36.62 -2.03 19.03
C ASN A 202 -36.18 -0.84 18.14
N GLN A 203 -34.86 -0.60 18.00
CA GLN A 203 -34.33 0.48 17.19
C GLN A 203 -33.20 -0.02 16.27
N GLU A 204 -33.41 -0.01 14.95
CA GLU A 204 -32.35 -0.36 13.99
C GLU A 204 -31.29 0.74 13.96
N ILE A 205 -30.08 0.41 14.43
CA ILE A 205 -28.92 1.33 14.43
C ILE A 205 -27.99 1.08 13.24
N TYR A 206 -28.07 -0.09 12.61
CA TYR A 206 -27.28 -0.46 11.43
C TYR A 206 -27.92 -1.64 10.68
N ASN A 207 -27.79 -1.66 9.36
CA ASN A 207 -28.08 -2.84 8.54
C ASN A 207 -26.97 -3.04 7.50
N THR A 208 -26.56 -4.29 7.28
CA THR A 208 -25.41 -4.62 6.42
C THR A 208 -25.65 -4.39 4.92
N ALA A 209 -26.90 -4.32 4.46
CA ALA A 209 -27.25 -4.03 3.06
C ALA A 209 -27.65 -2.56 2.82
N LYS A 210 -28.00 -1.80 3.87
CA LYS A 210 -28.36 -0.36 3.76
C LYS A 210 -27.10 0.52 3.75
N VAL A 211 -26.44 0.62 2.59
CA VAL A 211 -25.21 1.41 2.41
C VAL A 211 -25.52 2.91 2.32
N ASN A 212 -25.53 3.58 3.47
CA ASN A 212 -25.76 5.03 3.57
C ASN A 212 -24.45 5.84 3.47
N VAL A 213 -23.55 5.44 2.56
CA VAL A 213 -22.25 6.09 2.33
C VAL A 213 -22.05 6.26 0.83
N GLN A 214 -21.62 7.45 0.40
CA GLN A 214 -21.46 7.77 -1.02
C GLN A 214 -20.40 6.87 -1.69
N THR A 215 -20.81 6.11 -2.71
CA THR A 215 -19.92 5.31 -3.56
C THR A 215 -19.03 6.23 -4.39
N SER A 216 -17.73 5.97 -4.42
CA SER A 216 -16.79 6.68 -5.29
C SER A 216 -16.17 5.74 -6.31
N LEU A 217 -16.30 6.08 -7.59
CA LEU A 217 -15.51 5.46 -8.65
C LEU A 217 -14.25 6.31 -8.89
N ILE A 218 -13.07 5.67 -8.86
CA ILE A 218 -11.83 6.31 -9.26
C ILE A 218 -11.78 6.28 -10.79
N VAL A 219 -11.95 7.45 -11.42
CA VAL A 219 -11.82 7.60 -12.88
C VAL A 219 -10.71 8.61 -13.17
N LYS A 220 -9.62 8.15 -13.78
CA LYS A 220 -8.55 9.03 -14.28
C LYS A 220 -8.99 9.55 -15.66
N LYS A 221 -9.53 10.78 -15.71
CA LYS A 221 -9.88 11.46 -16.97
C LYS A 221 -8.84 12.55 -17.25
N LEU A 222 -8.18 12.48 -18.40
CA LEU A 222 -7.41 13.61 -18.93
C LEU A 222 -8.40 14.65 -19.46
N GLN A 223 -8.21 15.94 -19.18
CA GLN A 223 -9.00 16.98 -19.85
C GLN A 223 -8.59 17.08 -21.32
N GLU A 224 -9.53 17.38 -22.22
CA GLU A 224 -9.33 17.43 -23.69
C GLU A 224 -8.23 18.42 -24.14
N ASN A 225 -7.80 19.34 -23.27
CA ASN A 225 -6.76 20.34 -23.55
C ASN A 225 -5.43 20.09 -22.81
N ASP A 226 -5.31 19.03 -22.01
CA ASP A 226 -4.03 18.70 -21.36
C ASP A 226 -3.11 18.03 -22.36
N THR A 227 -2.00 18.68 -22.68
CA THR A 227 -0.86 17.98 -23.31
C THR A 227 -0.08 17.34 -22.16
N PRO A 228 -0.04 16.00 -22.03
CA PRO A 228 0.71 15.37 -20.96
C PRO A 228 2.17 15.83 -21.01
N GLN A 229 2.71 16.36 -19.92
CA GLN A 229 4.14 16.62 -19.81
C GLN A 229 4.88 15.28 -19.73
N LYS A 230 5.16 14.71 -20.90
CA LYS A 230 5.83 13.42 -21.05
C LYS A 230 7.13 13.42 -20.26
N LEU A 231 7.33 12.36 -19.49
CA LEU A 231 8.60 12.09 -18.81
C LEU A 231 9.78 12.17 -19.79
N SER A 232 10.83 12.87 -19.37
CA SER A 232 12.10 12.88 -20.10
C SER A 232 12.89 11.62 -19.75
N TRP A 233 12.66 10.56 -20.51
CA TRP A 233 13.32 9.28 -20.34
C TRP A 233 14.75 9.29 -20.91
N GLU A 234 15.67 8.70 -20.14
CA GLU A 234 16.96 8.25 -20.63
C GLU A 234 16.98 6.71 -20.68
N TRP A 235 17.67 6.14 -21.66
CA TRP A 235 17.75 4.69 -21.82
C TRP A 235 19.18 4.21 -22.06
N ALA A 236 19.44 2.94 -21.73
CA ALA A 236 20.68 2.25 -22.03
C ALA A 236 20.40 0.77 -22.35
N PRO A 237 21.00 0.19 -23.39
CA PRO A 237 20.82 -1.24 -23.68
C PRO A 237 21.54 -2.09 -22.63
N GLU A 238 20.93 -3.20 -22.23
CA GLU A 238 21.58 -4.21 -21.40
C GLU A 238 22.80 -4.79 -22.16
N PRO A 239 24.01 -4.82 -21.56
CA PRO A 239 25.21 -5.24 -22.26
C PRO A 239 25.34 -6.77 -22.40
N THR A 240 24.35 -7.43 -23.01
CA THR A 240 24.17 -8.89 -23.13
C THR A 240 25.30 -9.66 -23.85
N LYS A 241 26.21 -8.96 -24.55
CA LYS A 241 27.25 -9.56 -25.41
C LYS A 241 28.05 -10.69 -24.73
N ALA A 242 28.40 -10.55 -23.46
CA ALA A 242 29.16 -11.58 -22.75
C ALA A 242 28.34 -12.87 -22.60
N ALA A 243 27.08 -12.75 -22.17
CA ALA A 243 26.17 -13.88 -22.03
C ALA A 243 25.90 -14.56 -23.38
N LEU A 244 25.62 -13.79 -24.43
CA LEU A 244 25.41 -14.31 -25.79
C LEU A 244 26.64 -15.01 -26.39
N LEU A 245 27.84 -14.76 -25.85
CA LEU A 245 29.08 -15.46 -26.19
C LEU A 245 29.39 -16.64 -25.25
N GLY A 246 28.44 -17.02 -24.38
CA GLY A 246 28.57 -18.11 -23.44
C GLY A 246 29.62 -17.86 -22.36
N ARG A 247 29.74 -16.60 -21.90
CA ARG A 247 30.65 -16.19 -20.82
C ARG A 247 29.84 -15.86 -19.57
N GLY A 248 29.77 -16.82 -18.65
CA GLY A 248 29.16 -16.68 -17.33
C GLY A 248 30.17 -16.40 -16.20
N GLY A 249 29.66 -16.32 -14.98
CA GLY A 249 30.43 -16.20 -13.75
C GLY A 249 30.96 -17.53 -13.21
N PHE A 250 30.27 -18.63 -13.49
CA PHE A 250 30.70 -19.98 -13.12
C PHE A 250 30.20 -21.04 -14.11
N LYS A 251 30.56 -22.31 -13.89
CA LYS A 251 30.20 -23.44 -14.75
C LYS A 251 29.86 -24.69 -13.96
N ALA A 252 29.06 -25.57 -14.55
CA ALA A 252 28.80 -26.92 -14.06
C ALA A 252 28.68 -27.90 -15.23
N THR A 253 28.92 -29.19 -15.00
CA THR A 253 28.79 -30.27 -16.01
C THR A 253 27.39 -30.88 -16.05
N GLN A 254 26.42 -30.20 -15.45
CA GLN A 254 25.02 -30.56 -15.40
C GLN A 254 24.17 -29.30 -15.31
N LEU A 255 22.88 -29.42 -15.66
CA LEU A 255 21.91 -28.36 -15.44
C LEU A 255 21.67 -28.13 -13.94
N LEU A 256 21.69 -26.86 -13.52
CA LEU A 256 21.35 -26.43 -12.17
C LEU A 256 19.97 -25.77 -12.18
N GLU A 257 19.12 -26.21 -11.25
CA GLU A 257 17.84 -25.57 -10.96
C GLU A 257 18.05 -24.10 -10.53
N GLN A 258 17.10 -23.23 -10.89
CA GLN A 258 17.30 -21.78 -10.79
C GLN A 258 17.45 -21.31 -9.34
N LYS A 259 16.59 -21.75 -8.40
CA LYS A 259 16.70 -21.34 -7.00
C LYS A 259 18.05 -21.72 -6.41
N ALA A 260 18.53 -22.94 -6.69
CA ALA A 260 19.85 -23.40 -6.25
C ALA A 260 21.00 -22.58 -6.85
N ALA A 261 20.88 -22.14 -8.10
CA ALA A 261 21.91 -21.37 -8.78
C ALA A 261 21.92 -19.88 -8.43
N THR A 262 20.75 -19.26 -8.20
CA THR A 262 20.63 -17.82 -7.90
C THR A 262 20.59 -17.52 -6.41
N ASN A 263 20.12 -18.47 -5.59
CA ASN A 263 19.75 -18.23 -4.19
C ASN A 263 18.86 -16.98 -4.04
N ASP A 264 17.95 -16.78 -5.00
CA ASP A 264 17.02 -15.65 -5.11
C ASP A 264 17.71 -14.26 -5.09
N GLN A 265 18.99 -14.18 -5.46
CA GLN A 265 19.70 -12.89 -5.53
C GLN A 265 19.27 -12.02 -6.72
N SER A 266 18.66 -12.64 -7.73
CA SER A 266 18.07 -11.99 -8.90
C SER A 266 17.02 -12.91 -9.51
N ASP A 267 15.99 -12.29 -10.08
CA ASP A 267 14.96 -13.00 -10.85
C ASP A 267 15.54 -13.67 -12.11
N TYR A 268 16.70 -13.23 -12.58
CA TYR A 268 17.26 -13.64 -13.87
C TYR A 268 18.40 -14.65 -13.71
N LEU A 269 18.38 -15.70 -14.54
CA LEU A 269 19.49 -16.65 -14.68
C LEU A 269 19.79 -16.95 -16.15
N TRP A 270 21.03 -16.74 -16.55
CA TRP A 270 21.53 -17.16 -17.86
C TRP A 270 22.07 -18.59 -17.80
N TYR A 271 21.53 -19.46 -18.65
CA TYR A 271 22.02 -20.81 -18.94
C TYR A 271 22.70 -20.82 -20.31
N MET A 272 23.98 -21.15 -20.37
CA MET A 272 24.74 -21.08 -21.63
C MET A 272 25.52 -22.36 -21.88
N THR A 273 25.40 -22.94 -23.07
CA THR A 273 26.19 -24.11 -23.46
C THR A 273 26.71 -24.00 -24.88
N ARG A 274 27.65 -24.89 -25.22
CA ARG A 274 28.32 -24.94 -26.52
C ARG A 274 27.98 -26.24 -27.21
N VAL A 275 27.64 -26.14 -28.49
CA VAL A 275 27.35 -27.29 -29.35
C VAL A 275 28.25 -27.21 -30.58
N VAL A 276 28.98 -28.28 -30.87
CA VAL A 276 29.84 -28.37 -32.06
C VAL A 276 29.08 -29.12 -33.15
N ASN A 277 28.90 -28.48 -34.31
CA ASN A 277 28.37 -29.12 -35.51
C ASN A 277 29.53 -29.44 -36.46
N ASN A 278 29.86 -30.71 -36.62
CA ASN A 278 30.94 -31.17 -37.50
C ASN A 278 30.52 -31.28 -38.99
N GLY A 279 29.24 -31.06 -39.30
CA GLY A 279 28.69 -31.15 -40.64
C GLY A 279 28.42 -29.78 -41.29
N THR A 280 27.58 -29.80 -42.32
CA THR A 280 27.08 -28.58 -42.98
C THR A 280 26.07 -27.84 -42.08
N SER A 281 25.71 -26.62 -42.47
CA SER A 281 24.69 -25.83 -41.75
C SER A 281 23.37 -26.59 -41.65
N MET A 282 22.88 -26.82 -40.43
CA MET A 282 21.60 -27.46 -40.19
C MET A 282 20.52 -26.40 -39.92
N LYS A 283 19.53 -26.33 -40.82
CA LYS A 283 18.40 -25.38 -40.73
C LYS A 283 17.14 -25.98 -40.10
N ASN A 284 17.02 -27.31 -40.09
CA ASN A 284 15.86 -28.05 -39.59
C ASN A 284 16.16 -28.66 -38.21
N VAL A 285 16.75 -27.87 -37.31
CA VAL A 285 16.96 -28.27 -35.91
C VAL A 285 16.00 -27.48 -35.05
N THR A 286 15.33 -28.13 -34.11
CA THR A 286 14.46 -27.48 -33.13
C THR A 286 15.18 -27.47 -31.80
N LEU A 287 15.28 -26.30 -31.17
CA LEU A 287 15.68 -26.21 -29.77
C LEU A 287 14.46 -26.49 -28.91
N ARG A 288 14.55 -27.55 -28.11
CA ARG A 288 13.52 -27.98 -27.17
C ARG A 288 14.02 -27.83 -25.75
N VAL A 289 13.28 -27.12 -24.90
CA VAL A 289 13.62 -26.90 -23.48
C VAL A 289 12.39 -27.19 -22.64
N LYS A 290 12.47 -28.20 -21.77
CA LYS A 290 11.48 -28.41 -20.72
C LYS A 290 11.76 -27.42 -19.61
N TYR A 291 10.78 -26.59 -19.30
CA TYR A 291 10.92 -25.43 -18.43
C TYR A 291 9.85 -25.42 -17.34
N SER A 292 10.27 -25.21 -16.10
CA SER A 292 9.39 -25.06 -14.94
C SER A 292 9.55 -23.65 -14.41
N GLY A 293 8.72 -22.72 -14.86
CA GLY A 293 8.90 -21.32 -14.49
C GLY A 293 8.20 -20.36 -15.41
N GLN A 294 8.27 -19.05 -15.10
CA GLN A 294 7.37 -18.07 -15.71
C GLN A 294 7.80 -17.56 -17.09
N PHE A 295 9.09 -17.30 -17.31
CA PHE A 295 9.58 -16.70 -18.55
C PHE A 295 10.88 -17.32 -19.07
N LEU A 296 10.93 -17.61 -20.37
CA LEU A 296 12.14 -18.08 -21.05
C LEU A 296 12.38 -17.29 -22.34
N HIS A 297 13.58 -16.76 -22.51
CA HIS A 297 14.10 -16.26 -23.79
C HIS A 297 15.23 -17.14 -24.29
N ALA A 298 15.20 -17.51 -25.58
CA ALA A 298 16.22 -18.36 -26.18
C ALA A 298 16.99 -17.65 -27.29
N PHE A 299 18.31 -17.76 -27.24
CA PHE A 299 19.24 -17.21 -28.20
C PHE A 299 20.15 -18.31 -28.74
N VAL A 300 20.36 -18.31 -30.06
CA VAL A 300 21.32 -19.19 -30.73
C VAL A 300 22.27 -18.33 -31.56
N ASN A 301 23.57 -18.47 -31.29
CA ASN A 301 24.63 -17.68 -31.92
C ASN A 301 24.40 -16.16 -31.80
N GLY A 302 23.89 -15.73 -30.64
CA GLY A 302 23.60 -14.33 -30.34
C GLY A 302 22.33 -13.76 -30.97
N LYS A 303 21.57 -14.55 -31.73
CA LYS A 303 20.26 -14.15 -32.28
C LYS A 303 19.13 -14.76 -31.46
N GLU A 304 18.15 -13.97 -31.07
CA GLU A 304 16.93 -14.46 -30.43
C GLU A 304 16.13 -15.34 -31.41
N ILE A 305 15.77 -16.54 -30.97
CA ILE A 305 14.93 -17.46 -31.75
C ILE A 305 13.47 -17.49 -31.26
N GLY A 306 13.23 -16.94 -30.06
CA GLY A 306 11.89 -16.76 -29.50
C GLY A 306 11.90 -16.66 -27.98
N SER A 307 10.74 -16.33 -27.45
CA SER A 307 10.43 -16.31 -26.03
C SER A 307 9.08 -16.98 -25.76
N GLN A 308 8.84 -17.40 -24.52
CA GLN A 308 7.58 -17.97 -24.07
C GLN A 308 7.37 -17.67 -22.59
N HIS A 309 6.10 -17.52 -22.19
CA HIS A 309 5.71 -17.32 -20.81
C HIS A 309 4.49 -18.18 -20.46
N ASP A 310 4.57 -18.93 -19.36
CA ASP A 310 3.51 -19.73 -18.74
C ASP A 310 4.03 -20.24 -17.39
N TYR A 311 3.29 -21.01 -16.58
CA TYR A 311 3.81 -21.54 -15.31
C TYR A 311 4.67 -22.80 -15.47
N SER A 312 4.45 -23.58 -16.53
CA SER A 312 5.26 -24.74 -16.89
C SER A 312 5.02 -25.08 -18.36
N PHE A 313 6.08 -25.24 -19.14
CA PHE A 313 5.95 -25.47 -20.57
C PHE A 313 7.15 -26.17 -21.19
N THR A 314 6.94 -26.68 -22.41
CA THR A 314 8.03 -27.07 -23.30
C THR A 314 8.19 -26.00 -24.35
N PHE A 315 9.34 -25.32 -24.35
CA PHE A 315 9.70 -24.36 -25.37
C PHE A 315 10.23 -25.09 -26.61
N GLU A 316 9.65 -24.83 -27.78
CA GLU A 316 10.11 -25.39 -29.05
C GLU A 316 10.17 -24.31 -30.13
N LYS A 317 11.39 -24.02 -30.62
CA LYS A 317 11.60 -23.08 -31.74
C LYS A 317 12.68 -23.59 -32.69
N PRO A 318 12.54 -23.35 -34.01
CA PRO A 318 13.59 -23.63 -34.98
C PRO A 318 14.87 -22.87 -34.66
N ALA A 319 16.01 -23.54 -34.81
CA ALA A 319 17.34 -23.02 -34.55
C ALA A 319 18.28 -23.30 -35.74
N LEU A 320 19.15 -22.33 -36.04
CA LEU A 320 20.18 -22.48 -37.07
C LEU A 320 21.52 -22.85 -36.43
N LEU A 321 22.00 -24.07 -36.71
CA LEU A 321 23.35 -24.50 -36.32
C LEU A 321 24.31 -24.37 -37.51
N LYS A 322 25.30 -23.50 -37.38
CA LYS A 322 26.37 -23.30 -38.36
C LYS A 322 27.44 -24.39 -38.20
N PRO A 323 28.26 -24.68 -39.22
CA PRO A 323 29.44 -25.53 -39.07
C PRO A 323 30.36 -24.98 -37.98
N GLY A 324 30.94 -25.89 -37.20
CA GLY A 324 31.79 -25.57 -36.06
C GLY A 324 30.99 -25.21 -34.80
N ARG A 325 31.51 -24.23 -34.05
CA ARG A 325 31.00 -23.91 -32.71
C ARG A 325 29.73 -23.06 -32.76
N ASN A 326 28.70 -23.55 -32.08
CA ASN A 326 27.45 -22.83 -31.82
C ASN A 326 27.29 -22.57 -30.34
N ILE A 327 26.66 -21.45 -29.99
CA ILE A 327 26.39 -21.06 -28.61
C ILE A 327 24.88 -20.97 -28.43
N ILE A 328 24.39 -21.68 -27.42
CA ILE A 328 23.01 -21.59 -26.95
C ILE A 328 23.05 -20.77 -25.67
N SER A 329 22.21 -19.75 -25.58
CA SER A 329 22.05 -18.92 -24.39
C SER A 329 20.57 -18.78 -24.09
N LEU A 330 20.18 -19.20 -22.90
CA LEU A 330 18.81 -19.16 -22.43
C LEU A 330 18.77 -18.21 -21.24
N LEU A 331 17.86 -17.25 -21.27
CA LEU A 331 17.59 -16.37 -20.15
C LEU A 331 16.27 -16.79 -19.52
N SER A 332 16.40 -17.32 -18.32
CA SER A 332 15.33 -17.74 -17.42
C SER A 332 14.96 -16.57 -16.51
N ALA A 333 13.68 -16.33 -16.28
CA ALA A 333 13.23 -15.32 -15.33
C ALA A 333 12.06 -15.80 -14.46
N THR A 334 12.14 -15.46 -13.17
CA THR A 334 11.12 -15.73 -12.15
C THR A 334 10.23 -14.51 -11.91
N VAL A 335 8.98 -14.74 -11.48
CA VAL A 335 8.08 -13.67 -11.01
C VAL A 335 7.54 -14.05 -9.63
N GLY A 336 8.43 -13.94 -8.64
CA GLY A 336 8.21 -14.47 -7.30
C GLY A 336 8.30 -16.00 -7.27
N LEU A 337 8.53 -16.53 -6.07
CA LEU A 337 8.53 -17.97 -5.82
C LEU A 337 7.17 -18.41 -5.29
N GLN A 338 6.84 -19.69 -5.48
CA GLN A 338 5.65 -20.28 -4.86
C GLN A 338 5.71 -20.09 -3.34
N ASN A 339 4.58 -19.72 -2.75
CA ASN A 339 4.49 -19.30 -1.35
C ASN A 339 3.40 -20.05 -0.55
N TYR A 340 2.74 -21.04 -1.14
CA TYR A 340 1.69 -21.83 -0.50
C TYR A 340 1.55 -23.22 -1.16
N GLY A 341 1.17 -24.22 -0.36
CA GLY A 341 0.98 -25.62 -0.76
C GLY A 341 1.78 -26.58 0.12
N GLU A 342 1.59 -27.89 -0.03
CA GLU A 342 2.51 -28.89 0.50
C GLU A 342 3.81 -28.92 -0.31
N PHE A 343 4.96 -29.09 0.34
CA PHE A 343 6.30 -29.19 -0.28
C PHE A 343 6.61 -28.11 -1.33
N PHE A 344 6.00 -26.92 -1.22
CA PHE A 344 6.12 -25.87 -2.23
C PHE A 344 7.57 -25.36 -2.37
N ASP A 345 8.34 -25.47 -1.31
CA ASP A 345 9.77 -25.16 -1.24
C ASP A 345 10.63 -26.16 -2.05
N GLU A 346 10.16 -27.40 -2.23
CA GLU A 346 10.82 -28.43 -3.05
C GLU A 346 10.53 -28.28 -4.55
N GLY A 347 9.50 -27.51 -4.93
CA GLY A 347 9.13 -27.28 -6.33
C GLY A 347 10.29 -26.72 -7.15
N THR A 348 10.48 -27.16 -8.39
CA THR A 348 11.61 -26.71 -9.23
C THR A 348 11.31 -25.45 -10.02
N GLU A 349 12.29 -24.56 -10.17
CA GLU A 349 12.20 -23.34 -10.98
C GLU A 349 13.31 -23.29 -12.05
N GLY A 350 13.02 -22.65 -13.18
CA GLY A 350 13.89 -22.58 -14.35
C GLY A 350 14.08 -23.91 -15.08
N ILE A 351 15.34 -24.23 -15.41
CA ILE A 351 15.74 -25.45 -16.13
C ILE A 351 16.38 -26.44 -15.16
N ALA A 352 15.55 -27.25 -14.50
CA ALA A 352 15.98 -28.20 -13.47
C ALA A 352 16.58 -29.53 -13.99
N GLY A 353 16.67 -29.70 -15.31
CA GLY A 353 17.24 -30.89 -15.95
C GLY A 353 16.24 -32.05 -16.14
N GLY A 354 16.78 -33.21 -16.55
CA GLY A 354 16.03 -34.40 -16.92
C GLY A 354 16.00 -34.63 -18.44
N ALA A 355 16.39 -35.84 -18.88
CA ALA A 355 16.43 -36.18 -20.29
C ALA A 355 15.01 -36.32 -20.87
N ASP A 356 14.61 -35.41 -21.75
CA ASP A 356 13.43 -35.62 -22.61
C ASP A 356 13.84 -36.55 -23.76
N ARG A 357 13.77 -37.87 -23.52
CA ARG A 357 14.21 -38.89 -24.47
C ARG A 357 13.18 -39.05 -25.58
N GLN A 358 13.28 -38.22 -26.61
CA GLN A 358 12.60 -38.44 -27.89
C GLN A 358 13.54 -39.06 -28.94
N ARG A 359 12.98 -39.82 -29.89
CA ARG A 359 13.75 -40.37 -31.03
C ARG A 359 14.35 -39.23 -31.84
N ASN A 360 15.61 -39.38 -32.29
CA ASN A 360 16.38 -38.39 -33.06
C ASN A 360 16.70 -37.06 -32.34
N THR A 361 16.82 -37.08 -31.01
CA THR A 361 17.25 -35.91 -30.22
C THR A 361 18.68 -36.05 -29.68
N THR A 362 19.38 -34.94 -29.52
CA THR A 362 20.65 -34.86 -28.79
C THR A 362 20.39 -34.21 -27.45
N ASP A 363 20.63 -34.93 -26.36
CA ASP A 363 20.50 -34.40 -25.01
C ASP A 363 21.71 -33.51 -24.67
N LEU A 364 21.44 -32.27 -24.25
CA LEU A 364 22.45 -31.29 -23.86
C LEU A 364 22.57 -31.14 -22.33
N SER A 365 21.76 -31.87 -21.55
CA SER A 365 21.66 -31.70 -20.10
C SER A 365 22.96 -32.01 -19.34
N SER A 366 23.80 -32.89 -19.90
CA SER A 366 25.12 -33.27 -19.37
C SER A 366 26.29 -32.49 -19.98
N ASN A 367 26.02 -31.49 -20.82
CA ASN A 367 27.07 -30.62 -21.33
C ASN A 367 27.68 -29.78 -20.19
N GLU A 368 28.86 -29.20 -20.47
CA GLU A 368 29.33 -28.08 -19.67
C GLU A 368 28.40 -26.87 -19.91
N TRP A 369 27.74 -26.43 -18.85
CA TRP A 369 26.90 -25.24 -18.79
C TRP A 369 27.64 -24.11 -18.05
N SER A 370 27.58 -22.91 -18.61
CA SER A 370 28.06 -21.69 -17.98
C SER A 370 26.86 -20.86 -17.51
N TYR A 371 26.99 -20.28 -16.32
CA TYR A 371 25.91 -19.60 -15.63
C TYR A 371 26.24 -18.16 -15.35
N LYS A 372 25.25 -17.28 -15.46
CA LYS A 372 25.32 -15.93 -14.90
C LYS A 372 24.03 -15.62 -14.14
N VAL A 373 24.16 -15.41 -12.84
CA VAL A 373 23.11 -14.85 -11.98
C VAL A 373 22.93 -13.37 -12.31
N GLY A 374 21.68 -12.98 -12.48
CA GLY A 374 21.24 -11.63 -12.78
C GLY A 374 21.64 -11.08 -14.13
N LEU A 375 21.13 -9.89 -14.41
CA LEU A 375 21.56 -9.08 -15.55
C LEU A 375 22.97 -8.53 -15.32
N ILE A 376 23.66 -8.17 -16.40
CA ILE A 376 24.94 -7.46 -16.32
C ILE A 376 24.70 -6.04 -15.80
N GLY A 377 23.60 -5.39 -16.21
CA GLY A 377 23.18 -4.09 -15.68
C GLY A 377 22.97 -4.09 -14.17
N GLU A 378 22.42 -5.17 -13.59
CA GLU A 378 22.30 -5.35 -12.14
C GLU A 378 23.67 -5.40 -11.46
N GLY A 379 24.57 -6.25 -11.97
CA GLY A 379 25.94 -6.37 -11.44
C GLY A 379 26.76 -5.08 -11.57
N ARG A 380 26.49 -4.29 -12.61
CA ARG A 380 27.08 -2.95 -12.82
C ARG A 380 26.31 -1.82 -12.14
N ARG A 381 25.24 -2.15 -11.41
CA ARG A 381 24.39 -1.21 -10.69
C ARG A 381 23.87 -0.09 -11.60
N PHE A 382 23.33 -0.42 -12.77
CA PHE A 382 22.71 0.57 -13.67
C PHE A 382 21.56 1.32 -12.99
N TYR A 383 20.89 0.68 -12.03
CA TYR A 383 19.92 1.31 -11.14
C TYR A 383 20.52 2.38 -10.21
N ASN A 384 21.85 2.40 -10.02
CA ASN A 384 22.56 3.44 -9.27
C ASN A 384 22.96 4.59 -10.23
N PRO A 385 22.43 5.81 -10.02
CA PRO A 385 22.73 6.95 -10.90
C PRO A 385 24.22 7.35 -10.93
N HIS A 386 25.01 6.95 -9.94
CA HIS A 386 26.45 7.27 -9.84
C HIS A 386 27.37 6.18 -10.39
N SER A 387 26.85 5.05 -10.87
CA SER A 387 27.69 3.92 -11.31
C SER A 387 28.64 4.30 -12.45
N GLY A 388 28.30 5.29 -13.28
CA GLY A 388 29.08 5.70 -14.46
C GLY A 388 29.28 4.59 -15.52
N HIS A 389 28.74 3.40 -15.28
CA HIS A 389 28.96 2.19 -16.08
C HIS A 389 27.99 2.08 -17.27
N ALA A 390 26.90 2.84 -17.24
CA ALA A 390 25.91 2.92 -18.31
C ALA A 390 26.14 4.15 -19.20
N LYS A 391 26.09 3.94 -20.51
CA LYS A 391 26.05 5.03 -21.50
C LYS A 391 24.58 5.35 -21.77
N TRP A 392 24.05 6.29 -21.01
CA TRP A 392 22.66 6.74 -21.15
C TRP A 392 22.47 7.59 -22.40
N VAL A 393 21.34 7.39 -23.08
CA VAL A 393 20.92 8.13 -24.27
C VAL A 393 19.61 8.85 -23.97
N SER A 394 19.56 10.14 -24.27
CA SER A 394 18.34 10.95 -24.18
C SER A 394 17.63 11.00 -25.54
N GLY A 395 16.31 10.86 -25.55
CA GLY A 395 15.51 10.84 -26.79
C GLY A 395 15.61 9.52 -27.58
N ASN A 396 14.86 9.43 -28.68
CA ASN A 396 14.74 8.22 -29.53
C ASN A 396 14.50 6.94 -28.72
N LEU A 397 13.44 6.94 -27.91
CA LEU A 397 13.16 5.85 -26.98
C LEU A 397 12.90 4.54 -27.73
N PRO A 398 13.62 3.46 -27.39
CA PRO A 398 13.49 2.18 -28.08
C PRO A 398 12.22 1.44 -27.63
N VAL A 399 11.09 1.76 -28.25
CA VAL A 399 9.82 1.09 -27.97
C VAL A 399 9.85 -0.36 -28.47
N GLY A 400 9.39 -1.30 -27.64
CA GLY A 400 9.35 -2.72 -27.99
C GLY A 400 10.71 -3.42 -28.04
N SER A 401 11.78 -2.76 -27.60
CA SER A 401 13.11 -3.36 -27.54
C SER A 401 13.31 -4.11 -26.22
N ALA A 402 13.56 -5.41 -26.31
CA ALA A 402 13.88 -6.24 -25.15
C ALA A 402 15.21 -5.81 -24.50
N MET A 403 15.37 -6.12 -23.21
CA MET A 403 16.63 -5.93 -22.47
C MET A 403 17.16 -4.49 -22.52
N THR A 404 16.29 -3.53 -22.19
CA THR A 404 16.63 -2.10 -22.15
C THR A 404 16.38 -1.53 -20.76
N TRP A 405 17.34 -0.77 -20.24
CA TRP A 405 17.20 -0.01 -19.00
C TRP A 405 16.65 1.37 -19.29
N TYR A 406 15.76 1.84 -18.44
CA TYR A 406 15.19 3.18 -18.48
C TYR A 406 15.39 3.88 -17.15
N LYS A 407 15.58 5.20 -17.16
CA LYS A 407 15.54 6.05 -15.96
C LYS A 407 14.83 7.36 -16.27
N MET A 408 14.22 7.93 -15.23
CA MET A 408 13.44 9.18 -15.28
C MET A 408 13.70 10.11 -14.08
N TRP A 409 14.62 9.74 -13.19
CA TRP A 409 14.79 10.40 -11.88
C TRP A 409 15.25 11.85 -11.96
N SER A 410 16.08 12.21 -12.94
CA SER A 410 16.49 13.60 -13.14
C SER A 410 15.28 14.51 -13.41
N ASP A 411 14.32 14.05 -14.22
CA ASP A 411 13.08 14.76 -14.53
C ASP A 411 12.16 14.87 -13.31
N LEU A 412 12.00 13.78 -12.54
CA LEU A 412 11.23 13.78 -11.30
C LEU A 412 11.79 14.76 -10.26
N ILE A 413 13.11 14.74 -10.02
CA ILE A 413 13.77 15.64 -9.08
C ILE A 413 13.66 17.09 -9.55
N GLN A 414 13.79 17.32 -10.86
CA GLN A 414 13.62 18.65 -11.45
C GLN A 414 12.19 19.17 -11.24
N LYS A 415 11.16 18.37 -11.54
CA LYS A 415 9.75 18.71 -11.30
C LYS A 415 9.44 18.92 -9.81
N ALA A 416 10.05 18.15 -8.92
CA ALA A 416 9.96 18.35 -7.48
C ALA A 416 10.57 19.67 -7.03
N LYS A 417 11.76 20.02 -7.54
CA LYS A 417 12.41 21.32 -7.29
C LYS A 417 11.60 22.49 -7.82
N GLU A 418 11.06 22.35 -9.04
CA GLU A 418 10.16 23.34 -9.63
C GLU A 418 8.85 23.49 -8.86
N GLY A 419 8.41 22.43 -8.19
CA GLY A 419 7.29 22.42 -7.26
C GLY A 419 7.60 23.05 -5.90
N GLY A 420 8.84 23.50 -5.69
CA GLY A 420 9.27 24.23 -4.49
C GLY A 420 10.05 23.41 -3.47
N LEU A 421 10.27 22.11 -3.69
CA LEU A 421 11.08 21.29 -2.79
C LEU A 421 12.57 21.64 -2.90
N ASP A 422 13.25 21.80 -1.77
CA ASP A 422 14.69 22.10 -1.70
C ASP A 422 15.51 21.01 -1.00
N THR A 423 14.85 20.08 -0.33
CA THR A 423 15.50 19.06 0.50
C THR A 423 14.96 17.66 0.18
N ILE A 424 15.85 16.67 0.14
CA ILE A 424 15.48 15.25 0.14
C ILE A 424 15.81 14.68 1.52
N GLU A 425 14.77 14.21 2.22
CA GLU A 425 14.93 13.39 3.43
C GLU A 425 14.92 11.91 3.03
N THR A 426 15.87 11.14 3.57
CA THR A 426 15.96 9.69 3.32
C THR A 426 15.74 8.89 4.60
N TYR A 427 15.13 7.71 4.45
CA TYR A 427 15.01 6.70 5.50
C TYR A 427 16.23 5.80 5.48
N ILE A 428 16.95 5.75 6.60
CA ILE A 428 18.01 4.77 6.82
C ILE A 428 17.49 3.74 7.80
N PHE A 429 17.21 2.53 7.29
CA PHE A 429 16.75 1.41 8.10
C PHE A 429 17.89 0.90 9.00
N TRP A 430 17.57 0.57 10.26
CA TRP A 430 18.51 -0.01 11.24
C TRP A 430 17.97 -1.35 11.80
N ASN A 431 17.14 -2.05 11.02
CA ASN A 431 16.44 -3.27 11.44
C ASN A 431 16.66 -4.41 10.42
N ALA A 432 15.69 -5.33 10.25
CA ALA A 432 15.77 -6.46 9.31
C ALA A 432 16.19 -6.07 7.87
N HIS A 433 16.00 -4.81 7.46
CA HIS A 433 16.39 -4.29 6.16
C HIS A 433 17.88 -3.87 6.05
N GLU A 434 18.62 -3.82 7.15
CA GLU A 434 20.08 -3.59 7.19
C GLU A 434 20.77 -4.75 7.95
N PRO A 435 21.00 -5.90 7.30
CA PRO A 435 21.56 -7.09 7.95
C PRO A 435 23.01 -6.91 8.42
N ARG A 436 23.72 -5.87 7.95
CA ARG A 436 25.07 -5.51 8.38
C ARG A 436 25.12 -4.07 8.88
N ARG A 437 25.59 -3.88 10.10
CA ARG A 437 25.70 -2.57 10.77
C ARG A 437 26.31 -1.49 9.86
N ARG A 438 25.59 -0.37 9.64
CA ARG A 438 26.02 0.82 8.88
C ARG A 438 26.23 0.59 7.37
N GLU A 439 25.82 -0.54 6.81
CA GLU A 439 25.91 -0.81 5.38
C GLU A 439 25.26 0.30 4.55
N ILE A 440 24.02 0.69 4.85
CA ILE A 440 23.29 1.71 4.09
C ILE A 440 23.91 3.10 4.27
N VAL A 441 24.30 3.44 5.50
CA VAL A 441 25.00 4.71 5.79
C VAL A 441 26.32 4.79 5.04
N ASN A 442 27.10 3.70 5.02
CA ASN A 442 28.37 3.65 4.32
C ASN A 442 28.17 3.71 2.81
N MET A 443 27.17 3.01 2.26
CA MET A 443 26.80 3.11 0.85
C MET A 443 26.44 4.54 0.46
N ALA A 444 25.63 5.24 1.27
CA ALA A 444 25.27 6.64 1.03
C ALA A 444 26.51 7.57 1.11
N LYS A 445 27.44 7.32 2.03
CA LYS A 445 28.71 8.05 2.12
C LYS A 445 29.65 7.78 0.95
N GLU A 446 29.79 6.53 0.54
CA GLU A 446 30.61 6.11 -0.62
C GLU A 446 30.06 6.73 -1.91
N ALA A 447 28.74 6.79 -2.04
CA ALA A 447 28.05 7.46 -3.13
C ALA A 447 28.00 9.00 -2.99
N LYS A 448 28.61 9.57 -1.95
CA LYS A 448 28.66 11.02 -1.67
C LYS A 448 27.30 11.70 -1.65
N LEU A 449 26.28 11.02 -1.14
CA LEU A 449 24.90 11.51 -1.18
C LEU A 449 24.59 12.55 -0.10
N PHE A 450 25.39 12.63 0.97
CA PHE A 450 25.18 13.61 2.03
C PHE A 450 25.62 15.02 1.60
N ALA A 451 24.88 16.03 2.06
CA ALA A 451 25.17 17.44 1.78
C ALA A 451 26.60 17.85 2.19
N SER A 452 27.12 17.28 3.28
CA SER A 452 28.52 17.46 3.72
C SER A 452 29.56 16.94 2.71
N GLN A 453 29.15 16.13 1.74
CA GLN A 453 29.96 15.58 0.65
C GLN A 453 29.58 16.17 -0.73
N GLY A 454 28.69 17.17 -0.75
CA GLY A 454 28.16 17.79 -1.97
C GLY A 454 26.94 17.09 -2.57
N GLY A 455 26.37 16.10 -1.87
CA GLY A 455 25.17 15.37 -2.32
C GLY A 455 23.84 16.00 -1.88
N PRO A 456 22.69 15.46 -2.34
CA PRO A 456 21.37 16.08 -2.14
C PRO A 456 20.69 15.76 -0.79
N ILE A 457 21.25 14.86 0.03
CA ILE A 457 20.65 14.44 1.31
C ILE A 457 21.11 15.38 2.43
N ILE A 458 20.21 16.24 2.89
CA ILE A 458 20.51 17.21 3.96
C ILE A 458 20.10 16.65 5.33
N LEU A 459 19.10 15.75 5.36
CA LEU A 459 18.63 15.08 6.56
C LEU A 459 18.46 13.58 6.31
N ALA A 460 18.84 12.78 7.29
CA ALA A 460 18.61 11.35 7.30
C ALA A 460 17.86 10.98 8.57
N GLN A 461 16.72 10.32 8.39
CA GLN A 461 15.92 9.79 9.48
C GLN A 461 16.40 8.37 9.78
N ILE A 462 16.72 8.10 11.05
CA ILE A 462 16.99 6.75 11.55
C ILE A 462 15.71 6.25 12.21
N GLU A 463 15.22 5.10 11.76
CA GLU A 463 14.01 4.42 12.26
C GLU A 463 12.72 5.25 12.07
N ASN A 464 11.78 4.73 11.30
CA ASN A 464 10.46 5.33 11.19
C ASN A 464 9.56 4.79 12.30
N GLU A 465 8.91 5.70 13.04
CA GLU A 465 7.78 5.36 13.93
C GLU A 465 8.06 4.28 15.00
N TYR A 466 9.32 3.98 15.35
CA TYR A 466 9.63 2.96 16.35
C TYR A 466 8.92 3.24 17.70
N GLY A 467 8.68 4.51 18.04
CA GLY A 467 7.88 4.90 19.20
C GLY A 467 6.45 4.36 19.21
N ASN A 468 5.84 4.14 18.04
CA ASN A 468 4.50 3.56 17.91
C ASN A 468 4.50 2.04 18.16
N VAL A 469 5.63 1.38 17.96
CA VAL A 469 5.78 -0.08 18.08
C VAL A 469 6.67 -0.52 19.25
N MET A 470 7.27 0.42 20.00
CA MET A 470 8.19 0.08 21.10
C MET A 470 7.49 -0.54 22.31
N GLY A 471 6.20 -0.24 22.51
CA GLY A 471 5.43 -0.69 23.68
C GLY A 471 5.48 -2.21 23.89
N PRO A 472 5.17 -3.01 22.85
CA PRO A 472 5.32 -4.47 22.88
C PRO A 472 6.71 -5.00 23.27
N TYR A 473 7.79 -4.22 23.10
CA TYR A 473 9.17 -4.65 23.39
C TYR A 473 9.65 -4.27 24.80
N GLY A 474 8.84 -3.59 25.61
CA GLY A 474 9.15 -3.27 27.00
C GLY A 474 10.52 -2.60 27.20
N GLU A 475 11.33 -3.10 28.15
CA GLU A 475 12.67 -2.58 28.44
C GLU A 475 13.68 -2.82 27.31
N ALA A 476 13.49 -3.85 26.49
CA ALA A 476 14.34 -4.09 25.32
C ALA A 476 14.12 -2.98 24.27
N GLY A 477 12.87 -2.57 24.04
CA GLY A 477 12.55 -1.45 23.16
C GLY A 477 13.11 -0.11 23.67
N LYS A 478 12.99 0.16 24.97
CA LYS A 478 13.60 1.35 25.60
C LYS A 478 15.14 1.32 25.49
N SER A 479 15.75 0.16 25.72
CA SER A 479 17.20 -0.04 25.61
C SER A 479 17.69 0.11 24.17
N TYR A 480 16.91 -0.34 23.18
CA TYR A 480 17.18 -0.12 21.76
C TYR A 480 17.18 1.37 21.40
N VAL A 481 16.16 2.13 21.81
CA VAL A 481 16.12 3.59 21.59
C VAL A 481 17.32 4.26 22.26
N LYS A 482 17.70 3.82 23.46
CA LYS A 482 18.91 4.30 24.14
C LYS A 482 20.16 3.98 23.33
N LEU A 483 20.32 2.75 22.83
CA LEU A 483 21.43 2.33 21.98
C LEU A 483 21.53 3.16 20.69
N VAL A 484 20.41 3.39 20.00
CA VAL A 484 20.35 4.22 18.78
C VAL A 484 20.76 5.66 19.10
N ARG A 485 20.29 6.22 20.22
CA ARG A 485 20.72 7.56 20.70
C ARG A 485 22.22 7.64 20.97
N THR A 486 22.83 6.62 21.57
CA THR A 486 24.27 6.63 21.90
C THR A 486 25.18 6.32 20.72
N ASN A 487 24.70 5.57 19.71
CA ASN A 487 25.50 5.11 18.58
C ASN A 487 25.21 5.82 17.24
N GLY A 488 24.11 6.57 17.15
CA GLY A 488 23.58 7.16 15.90
C GLY A 488 23.86 8.65 15.69
N CYS A 489 24.14 9.44 16.74
CA CYS A 489 24.34 10.89 16.61
C CYS A 489 25.49 11.43 17.47
N SER A 490 26.24 12.39 16.93
CA SER A 490 27.22 13.19 17.68
C SER A 490 26.51 13.98 18.80
N PRO A 491 27.06 14.05 20.02
CA PRO A 491 26.47 14.77 21.16
C PRO A 491 26.20 16.27 20.90
N LYS A 492 26.81 16.87 19.87
CA LYS A 492 26.66 18.30 19.54
C LYS A 492 25.37 18.66 18.80
N LEU A 493 24.64 17.69 18.24
CA LEU A 493 23.40 17.93 17.46
C LEU A 493 22.12 17.71 18.28
N GLN A 494 22.25 17.35 19.56
CA GLN A 494 21.15 16.87 20.41
C GLN A 494 20.19 17.97 20.88
N GLY A 495 20.50 19.25 20.64
CA GLY A 495 19.73 20.39 21.14
C GLY A 495 18.62 20.94 20.23
N CYS A 496 18.53 20.54 18.95
CA CYS A 496 17.73 21.33 17.99
C CYS A 496 16.56 20.63 17.28
N LEU A 497 16.38 19.31 17.37
CA LEU A 497 15.45 18.60 16.46
C LEU A 497 14.35 17.75 17.12
N GLY A 498 14.14 17.89 18.44
CA GLY A 498 13.18 17.07 19.18
C GLY A 498 11.70 17.43 19.03
N SER A 499 11.35 18.56 18.42
CA SER A 499 9.95 19.05 18.43
C SER A 499 9.55 19.97 17.26
N CYS A 500 10.37 20.11 16.21
CA CYS A 500 10.19 21.18 15.21
C CYS A 500 9.93 20.71 13.76
N ALA A 501 9.70 19.42 13.54
CA ALA A 501 9.38 18.86 12.22
C ALA A 501 8.00 18.18 12.24
N SER A 502 7.13 18.52 11.28
CA SER A 502 5.86 17.80 11.07
C SER A 502 5.87 17.10 9.71
N ARG A 503 5.11 16.02 9.64
CA ARG A 503 4.94 15.20 8.44
C ARG A 503 3.49 15.35 7.99
N ALA A 504 3.26 15.84 6.77
CA ALA A 504 1.95 15.72 6.16
C ALA A 504 1.85 14.30 5.58
N MET A 505 1.08 13.43 6.23
CA MET A 505 0.82 12.08 5.72
C MET A 505 -0.21 12.16 4.59
N LEU A 506 0.17 11.80 3.37
CA LEU A 506 -0.69 11.83 2.19
C LEU A 506 -1.48 10.52 1.97
N HIS A 507 -1.49 9.60 2.93
CA HIS A 507 -2.26 8.34 2.85
C HIS A 507 -3.79 8.52 2.79
N GLN A 508 -4.28 9.75 2.74
CA GLN A 508 -5.68 10.14 2.58
C GLN A 508 -5.75 11.16 1.44
N PRO A 509 -6.73 11.09 0.52
CA PRO A 509 -6.86 12.07 -0.55
C PRO A 509 -7.32 13.42 0.04
N TRP A 510 -6.36 14.24 0.45
CA TRP A 510 -6.59 15.60 0.89
C TRP A 510 -6.72 16.49 -0.34
N THR A 511 -7.68 17.41 -0.29
CA THR A 511 -7.76 18.49 -1.28
C THR A 511 -6.46 19.29 -1.27
N ALA A 512 -6.17 20.00 -2.36
CA ALA A 512 -4.98 20.86 -2.40
C ALA A 512 -5.05 21.92 -1.30
N GLU A 513 -6.26 22.38 -1.00
CA GLU A 513 -6.64 23.36 0.00
C GLU A 513 -6.37 22.88 1.42
N ASP A 514 -6.85 21.68 1.79
CA ASP A 514 -6.64 21.10 3.13
C ASP A 514 -5.15 20.84 3.39
N LEU A 515 -4.44 20.35 2.38
CA LEU A 515 -3.02 20.08 2.49
C LEU A 515 -2.24 21.39 2.66
N ALA A 516 -2.56 22.40 1.85
CA ALA A 516 -1.99 23.74 1.97
C ALA A 516 -2.31 24.38 3.33
N PHE A 517 -3.53 24.23 3.83
CA PHE A 517 -3.98 24.69 5.14
C PHE A 517 -3.12 24.09 6.26
N SER A 518 -2.94 22.77 6.26
CA SER A 518 -2.13 22.08 7.27
C SER A 518 -0.66 22.51 7.24
N VAL A 519 -0.07 22.60 6.04
CA VAL A 519 1.33 23.05 5.89
C VAL A 519 1.48 24.50 6.33
N ALA A 520 0.60 25.41 5.92
CA ALA A 520 0.64 26.82 6.34
C ALA A 520 0.47 26.98 7.85
N ARG A 521 -0.47 26.24 8.46
CA ARG A 521 -0.66 26.19 9.93
C ARG A 521 0.58 25.69 10.64
N PHE A 522 1.28 24.70 10.10
CA PHE A 522 2.50 24.22 10.71
C PHE A 522 3.59 25.30 10.80
N PHE A 523 3.82 26.05 9.71
CA PHE A 523 4.76 27.17 9.71
C PHE A 523 4.29 28.34 10.58
N GLN A 524 2.98 28.61 10.62
CA GLN A 524 2.37 29.58 11.54
C GLN A 524 2.74 29.26 13.01
N HIS A 525 2.78 27.99 13.39
CA HIS A 525 3.15 27.53 14.73
C HIS A 525 4.65 27.28 14.92
N ASN A 526 5.50 28.10 14.30
CA ASN A 526 6.97 28.01 14.37
C ASN A 526 7.57 26.71 13.81
N GLY A 527 6.86 26.02 12.92
CA GLY A 527 7.43 24.94 12.13
C GLY A 527 8.55 25.45 11.23
N VAL A 528 9.65 24.71 11.14
CA VAL A 528 10.83 25.09 10.33
C VAL A 528 11.12 24.11 9.19
N LEU A 529 10.55 22.91 9.26
CA LEU A 529 10.72 21.88 8.25
C LEU A 529 9.48 21.00 8.12
N GLN A 530 8.97 20.90 6.90
CA GLN A 530 7.84 20.04 6.54
C GLN A 530 8.28 19.07 5.45
N ASN A 531 7.89 17.80 5.61
CA ASN A 531 8.13 16.77 4.60
C ASN A 531 6.79 16.19 4.08
N TYR A 532 6.74 15.93 2.77
CA TYR A 532 5.64 15.23 2.11
C TYR A 532 5.96 13.75 1.98
N TYR A 533 5.11 12.92 2.59
CA TYR A 533 5.14 11.48 2.40
C TYR A 533 3.83 11.05 1.69
N MET A 534 3.78 10.94 0.35
CA MET A 534 4.87 11.04 -0.64
C MET A 534 4.69 12.21 -1.62
N TYR A 535 5.78 12.87 -2.04
CA TYR A 535 5.70 13.89 -3.10
C TYR A 535 5.54 13.30 -4.52
N HIS A 536 6.00 12.05 -4.72
CA HIS A 536 5.87 11.28 -5.96
C HIS A 536 5.18 9.95 -5.67
N GLY A 537 4.16 9.64 -6.47
CA GLY A 537 3.26 8.50 -6.29
C GLY A 537 3.81 7.14 -6.71
N GLY A 538 4.90 7.09 -7.48
CA GLY A 538 5.50 5.84 -7.96
C GLY A 538 6.43 5.17 -6.93
N THR A 539 6.79 3.92 -7.18
CA THR A 539 7.73 3.19 -6.30
C THR A 539 9.18 3.66 -6.38
N ASN A 540 9.91 3.38 -5.29
CA ASN A 540 11.24 3.92 -5.00
C ASN A 540 12.36 3.41 -5.93
N PHE A 541 13.51 4.11 -5.86
CA PHE A 541 14.76 3.72 -6.50
C PHE A 541 15.13 2.25 -6.24
N GLY A 542 15.26 1.47 -7.30
CA GLY A 542 16.11 0.28 -7.30
C GLY A 542 15.48 -1.05 -6.84
N ARG A 543 14.16 -1.18 -6.64
CA ARG A 543 13.49 -2.50 -6.62
C ARG A 543 12.10 -2.45 -7.23
N THR A 544 11.91 -3.22 -8.29
CA THR A 544 10.69 -3.38 -9.08
C THR A 544 9.71 -4.31 -8.38
N SER A 545 8.78 -3.77 -7.59
CA SER A 545 7.64 -4.56 -7.08
C SER A 545 6.59 -4.87 -8.18
N GLY A 546 6.93 -4.74 -9.47
CA GLY A 546 5.99 -4.85 -10.59
C GLY A 546 6.60 -5.33 -11.91
N GLY A 547 7.80 -5.93 -11.89
CA GLY A 547 8.47 -6.35 -13.13
C GLY A 547 8.76 -5.17 -14.10
N PRO A 548 9.21 -5.46 -15.34
CA PRO A 548 9.66 -4.44 -16.29
C PRO A 548 8.54 -3.64 -16.97
N PHE A 549 7.25 -3.96 -16.72
CA PHE A 549 6.11 -3.39 -17.45
C PHE A 549 5.02 -2.78 -16.57
N ILE A 550 5.13 -2.81 -15.23
CA ILE A 550 4.17 -2.15 -14.34
C ILE A 550 4.90 -1.17 -13.42
N THR A 551 4.61 0.11 -13.61
CA THR A 551 4.86 1.13 -12.60
C THR A 551 3.92 0.86 -11.43
N THR A 552 4.48 0.41 -10.31
CA THR A 552 3.73 0.26 -9.06
C THR A 552 3.51 1.64 -8.46
N SER A 553 2.29 1.91 -7.98
CA SER A 553 1.94 3.18 -7.34
C SER A 553 1.83 2.96 -5.83
N TYR A 554 2.51 3.81 -5.07
CA TYR A 554 2.45 3.91 -3.62
C TYR A 554 1.42 4.97 -3.17
N ASP A 555 1.21 6.02 -3.98
CA ASP A 555 0.22 7.08 -3.74
C ASP A 555 -0.32 7.62 -5.08
N TYR A 556 -1.64 7.55 -5.28
CA TYR A 556 -2.30 7.99 -6.51
C TYR A 556 -2.66 9.49 -6.51
N ASP A 557 -2.49 10.18 -5.38
CA ASP A 557 -2.89 11.57 -5.18
C ASP A 557 -1.72 12.46 -4.71
N ALA A 558 -0.48 11.98 -4.89
CA ALA A 558 0.72 12.76 -4.68
C ALA A 558 0.82 13.94 -5.67
N PRO A 559 1.56 15.03 -5.34
CA PRO A 559 1.82 16.15 -6.26
C PRO A 559 2.41 15.72 -7.61
N LEU A 560 3.24 14.68 -7.65
CA LEU A 560 3.62 13.98 -8.87
C LEU A 560 2.97 12.60 -8.86
N ASP A 561 2.21 12.26 -9.91
CA ASP A 561 1.59 10.93 -10.00
C ASP A 561 2.63 9.81 -10.23
N GLU A 562 2.20 8.55 -10.25
CA GLU A 562 3.09 7.40 -10.49
C GLU A 562 3.88 7.47 -11.80
N TYR A 563 3.39 8.23 -12.78
CA TYR A 563 4.04 8.45 -14.06
C TYR A 563 4.84 9.77 -14.10
N GLY A 564 5.02 10.44 -12.96
CA GLY A 564 5.72 11.72 -12.86
C GLY A 564 5.06 12.88 -13.62
N ASN A 565 3.76 12.79 -13.87
CA ASN A 565 2.97 13.92 -14.35
C ASN A 565 2.65 14.86 -13.17
N LEU A 566 2.44 16.14 -13.48
CA LEU A 566 1.99 17.13 -12.49
C LEU A 566 0.52 16.85 -12.12
N ASN A 567 0.26 16.49 -10.86
CA ASN A 567 -1.10 16.30 -10.38
C ASN A 567 -1.69 17.66 -9.97
N GLN A 568 -2.56 18.22 -10.80
CA GLN A 568 -3.20 19.51 -10.55
C GLN A 568 -4.57 19.36 -9.87
N PRO A 569 -5.04 20.34 -9.08
CA PRO A 569 -4.38 21.60 -8.72
C PRO A 569 -3.28 21.43 -7.67
N LYS A 570 -3.09 20.24 -7.11
CA LYS A 570 -2.24 20.01 -5.93
C LYS A 570 -0.80 20.48 -6.10
N TRP A 571 -0.10 20.04 -7.15
CA TRP A 571 1.27 20.46 -7.42
C TRP A 571 1.38 21.98 -7.59
N GLY A 572 0.51 22.59 -8.38
CA GLY A 572 0.54 24.03 -8.65
C GLY A 572 0.19 24.87 -7.43
N HIS A 573 -0.78 24.44 -6.64
CA HIS A 573 -1.23 25.16 -5.44
C HIS A 573 -0.17 25.11 -4.34
N LEU A 574 0.43 23.93 -4.10
CA LEU A 574 1.54 23.79 -3.16
C LEU A 574 2.79 24.52 -3.63
N LYS A 575 3.07 24.56 -4.94
CA LYS A 575 4.16 25.37 -5.49
C LYS A 575 4.02 26.85 -5.13
N LYS A 576 2.81 27.41 -5.20
CA LYS A 576 2.53 28.78 -4.77
C LYS A 576 2.69 28.96 -3.26
N LEU A 577 2.22 28.00 -2.46
CA LEU A 577 2.46 28.00 -1.01
C LEU A 577 3.96 28.01 -0.68
N HIS A 578 4.75 27.11 -1.29
CA HIS A 578 6.19 27.05 -1.09
C HIS A 578 6.88 28.35 -1.48
N ALA A 579 6.45 29.00 -2.57
CA ALA A 579 6.98 30.31 -2.96
C ALA A 579 6.68 31.39 -1.90
N ALA A 580 5.47 31.42 -1.34
CA ALA A 580 5.09 32.34 -0.27
C ALA A 580 5.88 32.10 1.02
N LEU A 581 6.09 30.85 1.41
CA LEU A 581 6.90 30.48 2.58
C LEU A 581 8.39 30.84 2.37
N LYS A 582 8.93 30.61 1.16
CA LYS A 582 10.33 30.96 0.82
C LYS A 582 10.60 32.45 0.81
N LEU A 583 9.63 33.27 0.41
CA LEU A 583 9.68 34.73 0.59
C LEU A 583 9.93 35.10 2.07
N GLY A 584 9.35 34.33 2.98
CA GLY A 584 9.46 34.48 4.42
C GLY A 584 10.64 33.80 5.10
N GLU A 585 11.51 33.07 4.38
CA GLU A 585 12.47 32.12 4.95
C GLU A 585 13.35 32.73 6.06
N LYS A 586 13.92 33.91 5.82
CA LYS A 586 14.78 34.62 6.79
C LYS A 586 13.99 35.14 8.00
N ILE A 587 12.74 35.54 7.78
CA ILE A 587 11.86 36.06 8.85
C ILE A 587 11.44 34.89 9.75
N LEU A 588 10.95 33.80 9.16
CA LEU A 588 10.50 32.60 9.86
C LEU A 588 11.60 31.96 10.72
N THR A 589 12.86 32.08 10.31
CA THR A 589 14.01 31.50 11.03
C THR A 589 14.70 32.44 12.01
N ASN A 590 14.44 33.76 11.94
CA ASN A 590 15.05 34.76 12.82
C ASN A 590 14.12 35.94 13.11
N SER A 591 13.12 35.72 13.97
CA SER A 591 12.13 36.72 14.33
C SER A 591 11.71 36.67 15.80
N THR A 592 11.06 37.73 16.26
CA THR A 592 10.12 37.68 17.38
C THR A 592 8.72 37.37 16.89
N VAL A 593 7.99 36.49 17.59
CA VAL A 593 6.65 36.05 17.21
C VAL A 593 5.60 36.57 18.19
N LYS A 594 4.48 37.08 17.69
CA LYS A 594 3.31 37.49 18.47
C LYS A 594 2.04 36.88 17.88
N THR A 595 1.11 36.49 18.75
CA THR A 595 -0.19 35.96 18.35
C THR A 595 -1.32 36.85 18.86
N ALA A 596 -2.38 36.97 18.07
CA ALA A 596 -3.61 37.67 18.43
C ALA A 596 -4.81 36.86 17.95
N ASN A 597 -5.87 36.83 18.76
CA ASN A 597 -7.09 36.09 18.48
C ASN A 597 -8.25 37.03 18.16
N TYR A 598 -9.05 36.64 17.19
CA TYR A 598 -10.25 37.32 16.72
C TYR A 598 -11.42 36.34 16.71
N SER A 599 -12.64 36.87 16.66
CA SER A 599 -13.88 36.09 16.50
C SER A 599 -13.97 34.90 17.47
N ASP A 600 -13.85 35.17 18.78
CA ASP A 600 -13.92 34.18 19.87
C ASP A 600 -12.85 33.08 19.80
N GLY A 601 -11.67 33.39 19.25
CA GLY A 601 -10.53 32.46 19.19
C GLY A 601 -10.53 31.54 17.97
N TRP A 602 -11.48 31.70 17.06
CA TRP A 602 -11.55 30.90 15.83
C TRP A 602 -10.65 31.43 14.70
N VAL A 603 -10.31 32.72 14.76
CA VAL A 603 -9.37 33.35 13.84
C VAL A 603 -8.13 33.77 14.62
N GLU A 604 -6.97 33.33 14.15
CA GLU A 604 -5.68 33.57 14.80
C GLU A 604 -4.76 34.30 13.81
N LEU A 605 -4.24 35.45 14.22
CA LEU A 605 -3.16 36.15 13.55
C LEU A 605 -1.85 35.81 14.25
N THR A 606 -0.88 35.29 13.51
CA THR A 606 0.50 35.16 13.98
C THR A 606 1.40 36.08 13.18
N THR A 607 2.10 36.98 13.88
CA THR A 607 3.02 37.94 13.30
C THR A 607 4.45 37.56 13.64
N PHE A 608 5.25 37.31 12.61
CA PHE A 608 6.70 37.17 12.69
C PHE A 608 7.33 38.51 12.35
N THR A 609 8.18 39.06 13.22
CA THR A 609 8.92 40.31 12.98
C THR A 609 10.41 40.03 12.96
N SER A 610 11.05 40.26 11.82
CA SER A 610 12.47 40.03 11.60
C SER A 610 13.32 40.79 12.60
N ASN A 611 14.23 40.09 13.27
CA ASN A 611 15.18 40.69 14.20
C ASN A 611 16.28 41.51 13.47
N ILE A 612 16.37 41.39 12.15
CA ILE A 612 17.42 42.00 11.33
C ILE A 612 16.99 43.38 10.83
N ASN A 613 15.80 43.46 10.23
CA ASN A 613 15.32 44.64 9.50
C ASN A 613 13.89 45.06 9.88
N GLY A 614 13.22 44.36 10.79
CA GLY A 614 11.86 44.68 11.22
C GLY A 614 10.75 44.33 10.23
N GLU A 615 11.07 43.73 9.07
CA GLU A 615 10.07 43.22 8.12
C GLU A 615 9.15 42.20 8.78
N ARG A 616 7.89 42.17 8.35
CA ARG A 616 6.86 41.32 8.96
C ARG A 616 6.35 40.26 7.98
N LEU A 617 6.06 39.08 8.51
CA LEU A 617 5.29 38.05 7.81
C LEU A 617 4.17 37.60 8.73
N CYS A 618 2.95 37.62 8.22
CA CYS A 618 1.76 37.31 9.00
C CYS A 618 1.02 36.09 8.44
N PHE A 619 0.54 35.24 9.33
CA PHE A 619 -0.38 34.14 9.03
C PHE A 619 -1.71 34.43 9.70
N LEU A 620 -2.76 34.58 8.92
CA LEU A 620 -4.11 34.81 9.39
C LEU A 620 -4.95 33.56 9.10
N SER A 621 -5.15 32.73 10.11
CA SER A 621 -5.85 31.44 9.97
C SER A 621 -7.28 31.52 10.47
N ASN A 622 -8.24 31.06 9.67
CA ASN A 622 -9.63 30.88 10.04
C ASN A 622 -9.95 29.39 10.18
N THR A 623 -10.36 28.97 11.37
CA THR A 623 -10.77 27.58 11.67
C THR A 623 -12.28 27.39 11.74
N LYS A 624 -13.07 28.44 11.48
CA LYS A 624 -14.52 28.34 11.28
C LYS A 624 -14.85 27.72 9.92
N MET A 625 -16.07 27.20 9.84
CA MET A 625 -16.68 26.71 8.60
C MET A 625 -17.31 27.84 7.76
N ASP A 626 -17.28 29.08 8.25
CA ASP A 626 -17.79 30.28 7.58
C ASP A 626 -16.64 31.28 7.33
N ASP A 627 -16.80 32.10 6.29
CA ASP A 627 -15.91 33.21 5.98
C ASP A 627 -15.99 34.28 7.07
N VAL A 628 -14.85 34.88 7.43
CA VAL A 628 -14.78 35.90 8.49
C VAL A 628 -14.07 37.14 7.98
N ASN A 629 -14.66 38.31 8.22
CA ASN A 629 -13.99 39.59 8.00
C ASN A 629 -13.28 40.02 9.29
N VAL A 630 -11.98 40.32 9.18
CA VAL A 630 -11.14 40.77 10.29
C VAL A 630 -10.54 42.13 9.96
N ASP A 631 -10.63 43.05 10.92
CA ASP A 631 -9.99 44.37 10.86
C ASP A 631 -8.66 44.31 11.64
N LEU A 632 -7.55 44.40 10.91
CA LEU A 632 -6.19 44.47 11.47
C LEU A 632 -5.72 45.91 11.69
N GLN A 633 -6.66 46.86 11.78
CA GLN A 633 -6.44 48.27 12.00
C GLN A 633 -5.59 48.88 10.87
N GLN A 634 -4.41 49.38 11.23
CA GLN A 634 -3.47 49.99 10.28
C GLN A 634 -2.97 49.03 9.18
N ASP A 635 -3.10 47.72 9.41
CA ASP A 635 -2.69 46.68 8.46
C ASP A 635 -3.81 46.28 7.48
N GLY A 636 -5.03 46.80 7.66
CA GLY A 636 -6.14 46.68 6.71
C GLY A 636 -7.21 45.66 7.09
N ASN A 637 -8.24 45.56 6.24
CA ASN A 637 -9.38 44.65 6.41
C ASN A 637 -9.27 43.45 5.49
N TYR A 638 -9.39 42.25 6.06
CA TYR A 638 -9.26 40.99 5.34
C TYR A 638 -10.52 40.14 5.44
N SER A 639 -10.98 39.64 4.29
CA SER A 639 -11.96 38.55 4.25
C SER A 639 -11.20 37.23 4.19
N VAL A 640 -11.29 36.46 5.27
CA VAL A 640 -10.58 35.19 5.46
C VAL A 640 -11.57 34.05 5.22
N PRO A 641 -11.43 33.30 4.11
CA PRO A 641 -12.31 32.18 3.82
C PRO A 641 -12.39 31.15 4.95
N ALA A 642 -13.50 30.44 5.03
CA ALA A 642 -13.67 29.28 5.90
C ALA A 642 -12.49 28.30 5.75
N TRP A 643 -12.05 27.73 6.88
CA TRP A 643 -11.02 26.68 6.92
C TRP A 643 -9.77 27.00 6.08
N SER A 644 -9.20 28.20 6.27
CA SER A 644 -8.10 28.70 5.43
C SER A 644 -7.01 29.43 6.21
N VAL A 645 -5.85 29.60 5.59
CA VAL A 645 -4.78 30.49 6.06
C VAL A 645 -4.43 31.48 4.95
N SER A 646 -4.50 32.77 5.24
CA SER A 646 -3.90 33.84 4.43
C SER A 646 -2.48 34.13 4.92
N ILE A 647 -1.51 34.09 4.00
CA ILE A 647 -0.13 34.52 4.24
C ILE A 647 0.00 35.96 3.73
N LEU A 648 0.37 36.87 4.62
CA LEU A 648 0.46 38.30 4.37
C LEU A 648 1.90 38.78 4.48
N GLN A 649 2.44 39.32 3.39
CA GLN A 649 3.71 40.06 3.40
C GLN A 649 3.50 41.42 4.07
N ASP A 650 4.42 41.79 4.95
CA ASP A 650 4.38 43.00 5.79
C ASP A 650 3.07 43.19 6.58
N CYS A 651 2.33 42.08 6.75
CA CYS A 651 0.99 42.00 7.33
C CYS A 651 -0.09 42.81 6.61
N ASN A 652 0.20 43.41 5.46
CA ASN A 652 -0.71 44.27 4.72
C ASN A 652 -0.97 43.83 3.26
N GLN A 653 -0.25 42.81 2.77
CA GLN A 653 -0.43 42.29 1.41
C GLN A 653 -0.62 40.77 1.41
N GLU A 654 -1.81 40.28 1.02
CA GLU A 654 -2.03 38.84 0.85
C GLU A 654 -1.26 38.32 -0.36
N ILE A 655 -0.27 37.45 -0.11
CA ILE A 655 0.55 36.82 -1.15
C ILE A 655 0.08 35.40 -1.48
N TYR A 656 -0.65 34.76 -0.56
CA TYR A 656 -1.22 33.44 -0.75
C TYR A 656 -2.38 33.20 0.22
N ASN A 657 -3.40 32.44 -0.22
CA ASN A 657 -4.44 31.92 0.66
C ASN A 657 -4.71 30.45 0.30
N THR A 658 -4.83 29.60 1.31
CA THR A 658 -4.94 28.14 1.13
C THR A 658 -6.25 27.70 0.47
N ALA A 659 -7.33 28.49 0.56
CA ALA A 659 -8.62 28.22 -0.08
C ALA A 659 -8.76 28.83 -1.49
N LYS A 660 -7.90 29.80 -1.87
CA LYS A 660 -7.95 30.46 -3.18
C LYS A 660 -7.12 29.69 -4.23
N VAL A 661 -7.68 28.63 -4.80
CA VAL A 661 -7.02 27.82 -5.85
C VAL A 661 -7.03 28.53 -7.21
N ASN A 662 -5.97 29.30 -7.47
CA ASN A 662 -5.78 30.07 -8.70
C ASN A 662 -4.85 29.37 -9.70
N VAL A 663 -4.92 28.04 -9.83
CA VAL A 663 -4.12 27.22 -10.76
C VAL A 663 -5.04 26.33 -11.59
N GLN A 664 -4.60 25.91 -12.77
CA GLN A 664 -5.37 25.00 -13.63
C GLN A 664 -5.80 23.77 -12.82
N THR A 665 -7.08 23.44 -12.82
CA THR A 665 -7.64 22.29 -12.09
C THR A 665 -7.77 21.11 -13.04
N SER A 666 -6.95 20.06 -12.85
CA SER A 666 -7.32 18.74 -13.37
C SER A 666 -8.32 18.12 -12.41
N LEU A 667 -9.45 17.65 -12.93
CA LEU A 667 -10.50 17.06 -12.10
C LEU A 667 -10.30 15.55 -12.02
N ILE A 668 -9.99 15.03 -10.83
CA ILE A 668 -10.33 13.65 -10.48
C ILE A 668 -11.84 13.62 -10.29
N VAL A 669 -12.58 13.31 -11.34
CA VAL A 669 -14.03 13.25 -11.26
C VAL A 669 -14.42 11.87 -10.71
N LYS A 670 -15.06 11.85 -9.53
CA LYS A 670 -15.95 10.74 -9.16
C LYS A 670 -17.12 10.77 -10.14
N LYS A 671 -17.04 10.01 -11.22
CA LYS A 671 -18.17 9.88 -12.15
C LYS A 671 -19.24 9.02 -11.50
N LEU A 672 -20.48 9.50 -11.49
CA LEU A 672 -21.64 8.62 -11.34
C LEU A 672 -21.70 7.70 -12.57
N GLN A 673 -22.20 6.48 -12.38
CA GLN A 673 -22.24 5.46 -13.42
C GLN A 673 -23.07 5.97 -14.62
N GLU A 674 -22.46 5.97 -15.81
CA GLU A 674 -22.91 6.78 -16.96
C GLU A 674 -23.94 6.08 -17.85
N ASN A 675 -24.74 5.14 -17.32
CA ASN A 675 -25.71 4.37 -18.10
C ASN A 675 -27.17 4.52 -17.65
N ASP A 676 -27.49 5.39 -16.71
CA ASP A 676 -28.87 5.83 -16.53
C ASP A 676 -29.06 7.20 -17.18
N THR A 677 -29.64 7.20 -18.37
CA THR A 677 -30.31 8.38 -18.92
C THR A 677 -31.19 8.97 -17.82
N PRO A 678 -31.03 10.25 -17.41
CA PRO A 678 -31.89 10.82 -16.39
C PRO A 678 -33.32 10.77 -16.89
N GLN A 679 -34.14 9.87 -16.33
CA GLN A 679 -35.58 10.08 -16.43
C GLN A 679 -35.86 11.39 -15.71
N LYS A 680 -36.34 12.36 -16.49
CA LYS A 680 -36.81 13.65 -16.00
C LYS A 680 -37.98 13.36 -15.06
N LEU A 681 -37.73 13.32 -13.76
CA LEU A 681 -38.77 13.12 -12.76
C LEU A 681 -39.74 14.30 -12.82
N SER A 682 -41.02 14.00 -13.04
CA SER A 682 -42.12 14.94 -12.81
C SER A 682 -42.39 14.98 -11.31
N TRP A 683 -42.18 16.13 -10.69
CA TRP A 683 -42.52 16.35 -9.29
C TRP A 683 -43.96 16.81 -9.18
N GLU A 684 -44.75 16.10 -8.39
CA GLU A 684 -45.98 16.60 -7.77
C GLU A 684 -45.75 16.72 -6.27
N TRP A 685 -46.18 17.84 -5.67
CA TRP A 685 -46.10 18.09 -4.24
C TRP A 685 -47.52 18.31 -3.69
N ALA A 686 -47.76 17.84 -2.48
CA ALA A 686 -48.95 18.15 -1.69
C ALA A 686 -48.50 18.78 -0.37
N PRO A 687 -49.07 19.93 0.06
CA PRO A 687 -48.72 20.53 1.33
C PRO A 687 -49.32 19.73 2.50
N GLU A 688 -48.53 19.57 3.56
CA GLU A 688 -48.93 18.93 4.80
C GLU A 688 -50.00 19.78 5.53
N PRO A 689 -51.15 19.20 5.95
CA PRO A 689 -52.18 19.94 6.66
C PRO A 689 -51.74 20.17 8.12
N THR A 690 -51.01 21.26 8.36
CA THR A 690 -50.49 21.68 9.68
C THR A 690 -51.54 22.16 10.69
N LYS A 691 -52.83 21.93 10.44
CA LYS A 691 -53.91 22.39 11.30
C LYS A 691 -54.05 21.60 12.61
N ALA A 692 -53.55 20.36 12.68
CA ALA A 692 -53.55 19.57 13.91
C ALA A 692 -52.40 19.96 14.87
N ALA A 693 -51.22 20.30 14.32
CA ALA A 693 -50.05 20.70 15.11
C ALA A 693 -50.21 22.09 15.77
N LEU A 694 -51.02 22.98 15.20
CA LEU A 694 -51.30 24.31 15.76
C LEU A 694 -52.36 24.31 16.88
N LEU A 695 -53.06 23.18 17.12
CA LEU A 695 -54.09 23.09 18.17
C LEU A 695 -53.63 22.38 19.45
N GLY A 696 -52.35 21.99 19.54
CA GLY A 696 -51.75 21.52 20.79
C GLY A 696 -52.52 20.38 21.47
N ARG A 697 -53.05 19.43 20.70
CA ARG A 697 -53.62 18.19 21.23
C ARG A 697 -52.80 17.04 20.65
N GLY A 698 -51.90 16.51 21.47
CA GLY A 698 -51.14 15.30 21.19
C GLY A 698 -52.03 14.07 21.20
#